data_AF-A0AAV6QUY5-F1
#
_entry.id   AF-A0AAV6QUY5-F1
#
_cell.length_a   1.000
_cell.length_b   1.000
_cell.length_c   1.000
_cell.angle_alpha   90.00
_cell.angle_beta   90.00
_cell.angle_gamma   90.00
#
_symmetry.space_group_name_H-M   'P 1'
#
loop_
_entity.id
_entity.type
_entity.pdbx_description
1 polymer ?
#
loop_
_entity_poly.entity_id
_entity_poly.type
_entity_poly.pdbx_seq_one_letter_code
_entity_poly.pdbx_strand_id
1 'polypeptide(L)'
;MALSDADVQKQIKHMMAFIEQEANEKAEEIDAKAEEEFNIEKGRLVQTQRLKIMEYYEKKEKQIEQQKKIQMSNLMNQARLKVLKARDDMISEMLNEARQRLGKVAKDPARYPALLDGLMLQGFYQLLESKVTVRCRKQDVQLVQASIQRNLPIYKASVKNSLEVRVDQDNFLPADISGGVEIYNGDGKIKVANTLESRLDLMAQQMMPEIRVALFVEQLLLCETEGSFPDLVNGRVCSASLCQLMWQLWWRQINKAVVTCASLLVVVCVSVNDGMPEPKQRELLMRQEASRQTGGHVTLTAAERQLDARLQRLKQREMSAARFPPSIHFFKAKPLIQKSSVFKLLQQMPKGAALHIHSSALVSVEWLVKNATYRPHCHVCFTWDNSVRFLFSERPPFLRWDCFHWQLLEKLRATTKDLSAFDNRLMQHLTLFTDDPDSEYPDQDAVWQKFENAFIAAAGLVCHAPVLRDYYYKGLEELHQDNIMYLELRSGVSKTYELDGTVHDKIWTLRMFQDVVEKFKADHPDFLGARVIISVHRALSVSEVKDAIRETIQLQRDFPDVVAGFDLVGREDAGRTLWSFREALSLPVDMGVTLPYFFHAGETDDEGTDVDQNLLDALLFNTTRIGHGFALAHHPLAKELSRKHDVAVEVCPISNQVLKLVSDLRNHPAAVLMSEGHPLVISSDDPSLFGTTGLSYDFYQAFVGIGGLKANLATLKELALNSIRYSSLPAHLKDTACAAWQRKWDVFIAENS
;
A
#
# COMPACT_ATOMS: atom_id res chain seq x y z
N MET A 1 29.26 93.68 7.57
CA MET A 1 27.81 93.57 7.83
C MET A 1 27.66 92.72 9.08
N ALA A 2 27.14 93.28 10.17
CA ALA A 2 26.84 92.51 11.37
C ALA A 2 25.60 91.63 11.10
N LEU A 3 25.68 90.34 11.41
CA LEU A 3 24.54 89.42 11.34
C LEU A 3 23.42 89.95 12.24
N SER A 4 22.18 89.94 11.76
CA SER A 4 21.04 90.39 12.55
C SER A 4 20.72 89.36 13.65
N ASP A 5 20.14 89.78 14.77
CA ASP A 5 19.73 88.87 15.86
C ASP A 5 18.78 87.75 15.36
N ALA A 6 18.03 88.00 14.28
CA ALA A 6 17.19 87.00 13.65
C ALA A 6 18.01 85.90 12.94
N ASP A 7 19.14 86.26 12.33
CA ASP A 7 20.03 85.29 11.67
C ASP A 7 20.76 84.41 12.69
N VAL A 8 21.14 85.00 13.84
CA VAL A 8 21.73 84.29 14.98
C VAL A 8 20.74 83.28 15.56
N GLN A 9 19.48 83.69 15.80
CA GLN A 9 18.45 82.75 16.27
C GLN A 9 18.15 81.63 15.27
N LYS A 10 18.18 81.92 13.97
CA LYS A 10 17.98 80.91 12.93
C LYS A 10 19.11 79.88 12.91
N GLN A 11 20.36 80.32 13.08
CA GLN A 11 21.50 79.41 13.22
C GLN A 11 21.42 78.55 14.47
N ILE A 12 21.02 79.12 15.62
CA ILE A 12 20.85 78.35 16.86
C ILE A 12 19.77 77.28 16.69
N LYS A 13 18.62 77.61 16.09
CA LYS A 13 17.56 76.62 15.81
C LYS A 13 18.02 75.51 14.88
N HIS A 14 18.78 75.86 13.84
CA HIS A 14 19.33 74.87 12.92
C HIS A 14 20.33 73.93 13.62
N MET A 15 21.17 74.47 14.50
CA MET A 15 22.11 73.68 15.28
C MET A 15 21.41 72.77 16.30
N MET A 16 20.35 73.23 16.96
CA MET A 16 19.54 72.41 17.85
C MET A 16 18.86 71.25 17.10
N ALA A 17 18.26 71.52 15.95
CA ALA A 17 17.61 70.49 15.13
C ALA A 17 18.62 69.44 14.62
N PHE A 18 19.84 69.88 14.26
CA PHE A 18 20.91 68.96 13.87
C PHE A 18 21.34 68.05 15.02
N ILE A 19 21.54 68.61 16.23
CA ILE A 19 21.90 67.84 17.43
C ILE A 19 20.80 66.83 17.80
N GLU A 20 19.53 67.24 17.70
CA GLU A 20 18.39 66.37 18.00
C GLU A 20 18.27 65.23 16.98
N GLN A 21 18.49 65.51 15.70
CA GLN A 21 18.55 64.49 14.66
C GLN A 21 19.69 63.50 14.88
N GLU A 22 20.91 63.99 15.15
CA GLU A 22 22.08 63.15 15.38
C GLU A 22 21.91 62.27 16.64
N ALA A 23 21.28 62.80 17.69
CA ALA A 23 20.94 62.04 18.89
C ALA A 23 19.91 60.94 18.62
N ASN A 24 18.87 61.22 17.83
CA ASN A 24 17.85 60.23 17.46
C ASN A 24 18.42 59.13 16.57
N GLU A 25 19.20 59.49 15.55
CA GLU A 25 19.89 58.51 14.68
C GLU A 25 20.81 57.60 15.51
N LYS A 26 21.50 58.15 16.51
CA LYS A 26 22.36 57.35 17.39
C LYS A 26 21.57 56.44 18.33
N ALA A 27 20.42 56.88 18.82
CA ALA A 27 19.52 56.05 19.63
C ALA A 27 18.98 54.86 18.81
N GLU A 28 18.51 55.11 17.59
CA GLU A 28 18.05 54.07 16.68
C GLU A 28 19.15 53.05 16.32
N GLU A 29 20.39 53.51 16.10
CA GLU A 29 21.52 52.62 15.84
C GLU A 29 21.83 51.72 17.05
N ILE A 30 21.72 52.24 18.27
CA ILE A 30 21.95 51.48 19.51
C ILE A 30 20.84 50.44 19.70
N ASP A 31 19.58 50.82 19.50
CA ASP A 31 18.45 49.90 19.62
C ASP A 31 18.52 48.78 18.59
N ALA A 32 18.85 49.10 17.34
CA ALA A 32 19.04 48.11 16.27
C ALA A 32 20.15 47.11 16.60
N LYS A 33 21.29 47.59 17.13
CA LYS A 33 22.40 46.73 17.58
C LYS A 33 22.02 45.85 18.77
N ALA A 34 21.31 46.41 19.75
CA ALA A 34 20.85 45.66 20.91
C ALA A 34 19.85 44.55 20.51
N GLU A 35 18.96 44.83 19.56
CA GLU A 35 18.02 43.85 19.03
C GLU A 35 18.73 42.76 18.21
N GLU A 36 19.74 43.11 17.42
CA GLU A 36 20.58 42.16 16.69
C GLU A 36 21.31 41.21 17.67
N GLU A 37 21.99 41.76 18.68
CA GLU A 37 22.69 40.96 19.70
C GLU A 37 21.73 40.07 20.50
N PHE A 38 20.56 40.59 20.88
CA PHE A 38 19.52 39.81 21.55
C PHE A 38 19.06 38.64 20.69
N ASN A 39 18.81 38.86 19.41
CA ASN A 39 18.35 37.82 18.49
C ASN A 39 19.42 36.75 18.25
N ILE A 40 20.69 37.13 18.15
CA ILE A 40 21.83 36.20 18.05
C ILE A 40 21.90 35.31 19.31
N GLU A 41 21.85 35.90 20.50
CA GLU A 41 21.98 35.14 21.75
C GLU A 41 20.76 34.27 22.02
N LYS A 42 19.55 34.78 21.73
CA LYS A 42 18.30 33.99 21.75
C LYS A 42 18.40 32.81 20.79
N GLY A 43 18.86 33.02 19.56
CA GLY A 43 19.08 31.97 18.57
C GLY A 43 20.04 30.90 19.08
N ARG A 44 21.18 31.31 19.66
CA ARG A 44 22.18 30.42 20.26
C ARG A 44 21.60 29.57 21.39
N LEU A 45 20.83 30.18 22.30
CA LEU A 45 20.18 29.47 23.42
C LEU A 45 19.14 28.47 22.93
N VAL A 46 18.28 28.86 21.98
CA VAL A 46 17.26 27.99 21.40
C VAL A 46 17.91 26.82 20.66
N GLN A 47 18.93 27.07 19.85
CA GLN A 47 19.65 26.02 19.11
C GLN A 47 20.34 25.04 20.06
N THR A 48 20.95 25.54 21.15
CA THR A 48 21.57 24.69 22.18
C THR A 48 20.54 23.80 22.87
N GLN A 49 19.36 24.33 23.23
CA GLN A 49 18.31 23.51 23.84
C GLN A 49 17.68 22.53 22.84
N ARG A 50 17.51 22.94 21.58
CA ARG A 50 17.03 22.07 20.51
C ARG A 50 17.95 20.87 20.31
N LEU A 51 19.27 21.08 20.26
CA LEU A 51 20.24 19.99 20.16
C LEU A 51 20.14 19.02 21.35
N LYS A 52 19.98 19.53 22.58
CA LYS A 52 19.78 18.69 23.77
C LYS A 52 18.50 17.86 23.70
N ILE A 53 17.41 18.47 23.23
CA ILE A 53 16.11 17.78 23.05
C ILE A 53 16.23 16.72 21.96
N MET A 54 16.86 17.03 20.83
CA MET A 54 17.11 16.08 19.75
C MET A 54 17.95 14.90 20.24
N GLU A 55 19.05 15.15 20.94
CA GLU A 55 19.90 14.08 21.49
C GLU A 55 19.14 13.21 22.51
N TYR A 56 18.26 13.81 23.31
CA TYR A 56 17.39 13.09 24.23
C TYR A 56 16.40 12.18 23.51
N TYR A 57 15.73 12.69 22.47
CA TYR A 57 14.77 11.89 21.71
C TYR A 57 15.45 10.84 20.84
N GLU A 58 16.63 11.12 20.28
CA GLU A 58 17.43 10.13 19.55
C GLU A 58 17.85 8.97 20.47
N LYS A 59 18.26 9.26 21.71
CA LYS A 59 18.54 8.23 22.72
C LYS A 59 17.28 7.43 23.07
N LYS A 60 16.13 8.08 23.23
CA LYS A 60 14.86 7.41 23.49
C LYS A 60 14.41 6.53 22.33
N GLU A 61 14.57 7.00 21.10
CA GLU A 61 14.23 6.25 19.89
C GLU A 61 15.09 4.99 19.79
N LYS A 62 16.41 5.11 19.96
CA LYS A 62 17.33 3.96 20.02
C LYS A 62 16.95 2.97 21.13
N GLN A 63 16.52 3.45 22.30
CA GLN A 63 16.04 2.58 23.39
C GLN A 63 14.74 1.86 23.04
N ILE A 64 13.76 2.55 22.45
CA ILE A 64 12.50 1.96 22.01
C ILE A 64 12.75 0.93 20.90
N GLU A 65 13.65 1.22 19.97
CA GLU A 65 14.02 0.30 18.90
C GLU A 65 14.68 -0.97 19.45
N GLN A 66 15.62 -0.84 20.40
CA GLN A 66 16.20 -1.98 21.10
C GLN A 66 15.14 -2.80 21.86
N GLN A 67 14.23 -2.14 22.59
CA GLN A 67 13.13 -2.83 23.27
C GLN A 67 12.22 -3.57 22.29
N LYS A 68 11.90 -2.97 21.14
CA LYS A 68 11.11 -3.60 20.08
C LYS A 68 11.84 -4.82 19.50
N LYS A 69 13.16 -4.74 19.26
CA LYS A 69 13.97 -5.88 18.80
C LYS A 69 13.97 -7.03 19.82
N ILE A 70 14.12 -6.72 21.11
CA ILE A 70 14.05 -7.71 22.19
C ILE A 70 12.65 -8.35 22.25
N GLN A 71 11.59 -7.55 22.22
CA GLN A 71 10.21 -8.03 22.26
C GLN A 71 9.88 -8.91 21.05
N MET A 72 10.31 -8.51 19.85
CA MET A 72 10.14 -9.30 18.63
C MET A 72 10.89 -10.62 18.71
N SER A 73 12.14 -10.62 19.15
CA SER A 73 12.95 -11.83 19.35
C SER A 73 12.28 -12.79 20.34
N ASN A 74 11.78 -12.27 21.46
CA ASN A 74 11.05 -13.07 22.45
C ASN A 74 9.75 -13.67 21.87
N LEU A 75 8.98 -12.89 21.12
CA LEU A 75 7.74 -13.34 20.49
C LEU A 75 8.02 -14.42 19.43
N MET A 76 9.05 -14.22 18.60
CA MET A 76 9.50 -15.20 17.61
C MET A 76 9.96 -16.49 18.27
N ASN A 77 10.73 -16.41 19.36
CA ASN A 77 11.17 -17.59 20.10
C ASN A 77 9.98 -18.33 20.73
N GLN A 78 9.02 -17.62 21.32
CA GLN A 78 7.79 -18.21 21.83
C GLN A 78 6.97 -18.90 20.73
N ALA A 79 6.83 -18.28 19.57
CA ALA A 79 6.14 -18.88 18.42
C ALA A 79 6.87 -20.13 17.92
N ARG A 80 8.21 -20.06 17.79
CA ARG A 80 9.05 -21.20 17.41
C ARG A 80 8.90 -22.37 18.38
N LEU A 81 8.91 -22.12 19.69
CA LEU A 81 8.72 -23.16 20.71
C LEU A 81 7.33 -23.80 20.62
N LYS A 82 6.29 -23.01 20.34
CA LYS A 82 4.93 -23.55 20.11
C LYS A 82 4.87 -24.47 18.90
N VAL A 83 5.51 -24.08 17.79
CA VAL A 83 5.59 -24.92 16.57
C VAL A 83 6.37 -26.20 16.85
N LEU A 84 7.53 -26.11 17.52
CA LEU A 84 8.33 -27.28 17.88
C LEU A 84 7.55 -28.25 18.76
N LYS A 85 6.82 -27.73 19.77
CA LYS A 85 5.96 -28.56 20.62
C LYS A 85 4.86 -29.25 19.83
N ALA A 86 4.14 -28.52 18.97
CA ALA A 86 3.07 -29.12 18.15
C ALA A 86 3.60 -30.19 17.19
N ARG A 87 4.82 -30.02 16.66
CA ARG A 87 5.48 -31.05 15.83
C ARG A 87 5.83 -32.29 16.64
N ASP A 88 6.35 -32.12 17.85
CA ASP A 88 6.72 -33.22 18.75
C ASP A 88 5.48 -34.00 19.24
N ASP A 89 4.41 -33.28 19.57
CA ASP A 89 3.10 -33.85 19.94
C ASP A 89 2.57 -34.74 18.80
N MET A 90 2.65 -34.28 17.54
CA MET A 90 2.16 -35.04 16.38
C MET A 90 2.97 -36.31 16.10
N ILE A 91 4.29 -36.26 16.25
CA ILE A 91 5.15 -37.46 16.13
C ILE A 91 4.81 -38.46 17.24
N SER A 92 4.62 -37.97 18.47
CA SER A 92 4.27 -38.79 19.63
C SER A 92 2.91 -39.48 19.46
N GLU A 93 1.91 -38.76 18.94
CA GLU A 93 0.59 -39.33 18.60
C GLU A 93 0.70 -40.42 17.54
N MET A 94 1.46 -40.19 16.46
CA MET A 94 1.67 -41.18 15.39
C MET A 94 2.35 -42.46 15.94
N LEU A 95 3.39 -42.33 16.77
CA LEU A 95 4.07 -43.48 17.37
C LEU A 95 3.15 -44.23 18.33
N ASN A 96 2.32 -43.53 19.10
CA ASN A 96 1.30 -44.15 19.94
C ASN A 96 0.27 -44.93 19.13
N GLU A 97 -0.19 -44.40 17.99
CA GLU A 97 -1.09 -45.11 17.09
C GLU A 97 -0.42 -46.37 16.49
N ALA A 98 0.84 -46.26 16.07
CA ALA A 98 1.62 -47.41 15.59
C ALA A 98 1.75 -48.49 16.66
N ARG A 99 1.99 -48.11 17.92
CA ARG A 99 2.02 -49.03 19.07
C ARG A 99 0.68 -49.74 19.27
N GLN A 100 -0.44 -49.02 19.21
CA GLN A 100 -1.78 -49.62 19.29
C GLN A 100 -2.05 -50.61 18.16
N ARG A 101 -1.56 -50.33 16.95
CA ARG A 101 -1.67 -51.25 15.79
C ARG A 101 -0.81 -52.51 15.98
N LEU A 102 0.38 -52.40 16.57
CA LEU A 102 1.22 -53.56 16.92
C LEU A 102 0.53 -54.49 17.93
N GLY A 103 -0.19 -53.93 18.91
CA GLY A 103 -1.02 -54.71 19.83
C GLY A 103 -2.08 -55.58 19.14
N LYS A 104 -2.54 -55.20 17.93
CA LYS A 104 -3.45 -56.04 17.11
C LYS A 104 -2.73 -57.21 16.46
N VAL A 105 -1.48 -57.03 16.04
CA VAL A 105 -0.66 -58.09 15.44
C VAL A 105 -0.39 -59.21 16.45
N ALA A 106 -0.16 -58.86 17.72
CA ALA A 106 0.05 -59.86 18.77
C ALA A 106 -1.19 -60.70 19.11
N LYS A 107 -2.38 -60.29 18.65
CA LYS A 107 -3.63 -61.05 18.78
C LYS A 107 -3.91 -61.95 17.57
N ASP A 108 -3.11 -61.86 16.51
CA ASP A 108 -3.28 -62.66 15.29
C ASP A 108 -2.59 -64.03 15.46
N PRO A 109 -3.36 -65.14 15.52
CA PRO A 109 -2.82 -66.47 15.80
C PRO A 109 -1.97 -67.05 14.66
N ALA A 110 -2.05 -66.50 13.44
CA ALA A 110 -1.24 -66.96 12.31
C ALA A 110 0.06 -66.14 12.19
N ARG A 111 -0.01 -64.83 12.40
CA ARG A 111 1.14 -63.92 12.17
C ARG A 111 2.08 -63.80 13.37
N TYR A 112 1.54 -63.85 14.59
CA TYR A 112 2.34 -63.62 15.80
C TYR A 112 3.36 -64.72 16.10
N PRO A 113 3.04 -66.03 15.98
CA PRO A 113 4.02 -67.10 16.23
C PRO A 113 5.19 -67.08 15.24
N ALA A 114 4.93 -66.81 13.96
CA ALA A 114 5.97 -66.68 12.94
C ALA A 114 6.89 -65.49 13.19
N LEU A 115 6.33 -64.38 13.70
CA LEU A 115 7.11 -63.22 14.11
C LEU A 115 8.00 -63.54 15.32
N LEU A 116 7.46 -64.22 16.34
CA LEU A 116 8.22 -64.66 17.53
C LEU A 116 9.40 -65.57 17.16
N ASP A 117 9.23 -66.46 16.17
CA ASP A 117 10.31 -67.30 15.66
C ASP A 117 11.49 -66.44 15.17
N GLY A 118 11.23 -65.43 14.35
CA GLY A 118 12.27 -64.52 13.86
C GLY A 118 12.91 -63.67 14.97
N LEU A 119 12.10 -63.16 15.90
CA LEU A 119 12.57 -62.34 17.04
C LEU A 119 13.52 -63.11 17.96
N MET A 120 13.21 -64.38 18.24
CA MET A 120 14.07 -65.22 19.07
C MET A 120 15.35 -65.63 18.36
N LEU A 121 15.26 -66.05 17.10
CA LEU A 121 16.42 -66.45 16.33
C LEU A 121 17.42 -65.29 16.17
N GLN A 122 16.93 -64.08 15.91
CA GLN A 122 17.77 -62.88 15.89
C GLN A 122 18.43 -62.61 17.24
N GLY A 123 17.69 -62.75 18.34
CA GLY A 123 18.25 -62.53 19.68
C GLY A 123 19.34 -63.55 20.04
N PHE A 124 19.19 -64.81 19.61
CA PHE A 124 20.24 -65.82 19.76
C PHE A 124 21.50 -65.47 18.97
N TYR A 125 21.35 -65.02 17.71
CA TYR A 125 22.49 -64.57 16.90
C TYR A 125 23.16 -63.29 17.41
N GLN A 126 22.44 -62.44 18.15
CA GLN A 126 23.01 -61.21 18.71
C GLN A 126 23.78 -61.46 20.01
N LEU A 127 23.35 -62.42 20.84
CA LEU A 127 24.06 -62.77 22.07
C LEU A 127 25.26 -63.69 21.81
N LEU A 128 25.14 -64.67 20.88
CA LEU A 128 26.16 -65.69 20.61
C LEU A 128 26.66 -66.44 21.86
N GLU A 129 25.80 -66.55 22.89
CA GLU A 129 26.13 -67.22 24.15
C GLU A 129 25.76 -68.70 24.12
N SER A 130 26.36 -69.48 25.03
CA SER A 130 26.02 -70.91 25.19
C SER A 130 24.78 -71.14 26.06
N LYS A 131 24.46 -70.18 26.94
CA LYS A 131 23.30 -70.22 27.85
C LYS A 131 22.56 -68.89 27.82
N VAL A 132 21.26 -68.94 27.59
CA VAL A 132 20.40 -67.75 27.54
C VAL A 132 19.10 -67.95 28.32
N THR A 133 18.61 -66.86 28.90
CA THR A 133 17.33 -66.81 29.61
C THR A 133 16.36 -65.91 28.86
N VAL A 134 15.16 -66.40 28.53
CA VAL A 134 14.14 -65.65 27.78
C VAL A 134 13.02 -65.21 28.72
N ARG A 135 12.71 -63.92 28.71
CA ARG A 135 11.53 -63.33 29.34
C ARG A 135 10.48 -63.02 28.29
N CYS A 136 9.23 -63.35 28.59
CA CYS A 136 8.07 -63.08 27.74
C CYS A 136 6.87 -62.70 28.62
N ARG A 137 5.74 -62.33 28.01
CA ARG A 137 4.50 -62.13 28.78
C ARG A 137 3.96 -63.48 29.25
N LYS A 138 3.26 -63.48 30.39
CA LYS A 138 2.67 -64.69 30.98
C LYS A 138 1.77 -65.48 30.01
N GLN A 139 1.06 -64.79 29.12
CA GLN A 139 0.19 -65.40 28.11
C GLN A 139 0.94 -66.01 26.91
N ASP A 140 2.18 -65.60 26.65
CA ASP A 140 2.95 -66.01 25.48
C ASP A 140 3.88 -67.21 25.76
N VAL A 141 3.94 -67.70 27.01
CA VAL A 141 4.88 -68.74 27.45
C VAL A 141 4.81 -69.99 26.58
N GLN A 142 3.61 -70.46 26.25
CA GLN A 142 3.42 -71.66 25.42
C GLN A 142 3.92 -71.43 23.98
N LEU A 143 3.66 -70.25 23.42
CA LEU A 143 4.11 -69.88 22.07
C LEU A 143 5.64 -69.75 22.01
N VAL A 144 6.24 -69.15 23.04
CA VAL A 144 7.70 -68.99 23.18
C VAL A 144 8.38 -70.35 23.34
N GLN A 145 7.86 -71.25 24.17
CA GLN A 145 8.39 -72.61 24.30
C GLN A 145 8.34 -73.38 22.98
N ALA A 146 7.23 -73.30 22.25
CA ALA A 146 7.11 -73.94 20.93
C ALA A 146 8.11 -73.34 19.92
N SER A 147 8.33 -72.03 19.99
CA SER A 147 9.25 -71.31 19.11
C SER A 147 10.73 -71.60 19.44
N ILE A 148 11.09 -71.81 20.71
CA ILE A 148 12.44 -72.26 21.12
C ILE A 148 12.75 -73.61 20.47
N GLN A 149 11.83 -74.56 20.53
CA GLN A 149 12.02 -75.90 19.94
C GLN A 149 12.23 -75.84 18.42
N ARG A 150 11.56 -74.92 17.73
CA ARG A 150 11.75 -74.70 16.27
C ARG A 150 13.08 -74.04 15.94
N ASN A 151 13.56 -73.11 16.77
CA ASN A 151 14.75 -72.31 16.49
C ASN A 151 16.08 -72.95 16.90
N LEU A 152 16.09 -73.85 17.89
CA LEU A 152 17.31 -74.53 18.35
C LEU A 152 18.06 -75.31 17.25
N PRO A 153 17.39 -76.12 16.40
CA PRO A 153 18.05 -76.79 15.28
C PRO A 153 18.62 -75.82 14.24
N ILE A 154 17.89 -74.73 13.96
CA ILE A 154 18.27 -73.71 12.98
C ILE A 154 19.54 -73.00 13.46
N TYR A 155 19.57 -72.56 14.72
CA TYR A 155 20.74 -71.90 15.31
C TYR A 155 21.97 -72.83 15.35
N LYS A 156 21.79 -74.10 15.76
CA LYS A 156 22.86 -75.10 15.81
C LYS A 156 23.47 -75.35 14.43
N ALA A 157 22.65 -75.40 13.37
CA ALA A 157 23.12 -75.58 12.01
C ALA A 157 23.97 -74.39 11.51
N SER A 158 23.63 -73.16 11.92
CA SER A 158 24.32 -71.95 11.48
C SER A 158 25.57 -71.61 12.29
N VAL A 159 25.54 -71.73 13.62
CA VAL A 159 26.65 -71.32 14.51
C VAL A 159 27.57 -72.49 14.91
N LYS A 160 27.14 -73.74 14.67
CA LYS A 160 27.86 -74.97 15.06
C LYS A 160 28.14 -75.10 16.56
N ASN A 161 27.42 -74.36 17.40
CA ASN A 161 27.48 -74.42 18.86
C ASN A 161 26.10 -74.79 19.44
N SER A 162 26.07 -75.43 20.61
CA SER A 162 24.83 -75.79 21.31
C SER A 162 24.37 -74.65 22.22
N LEU A 163 23.10 -74.26 22.10
CA LEU A 163 22.47 -73.23 22.91
C LEU A 163 21.52 -73.86 23.93
N GLU A 164 21.72 -73.59 25.21
CA GLU A 164 20.79 -73.92 26.29
C GLU A 164 19.88 -72.72 26.56
N VAL A 165 18.57 -72.89 26.38
CA VAL A 165 17.57 -71.80 26.54
C VAL A 165 16.65 -72.11 27.71
N ARG A 166 16.58 -71.21 28.69
CA ARG A 166 15.63 -71.27 29.82
C ARG A 166 14.59 -70.16 29.68
N VAL A 167 13.31 -70.47 29.87
CA VAL A 167 12.27 -69.43 30.01
C VAL A 167 12.19 -69.01 31.48
N ASP A 168 12.32 -67.72 31.77
CA ASP A 168 12.14 -67.15 33.10
C ASP A 168 10.66 -67.19 33.49
N GLN A 169 10.32 -67.96 34.51
CA GLN A 169 8.94 -68.08 35.02
C GLN A 169 8.70 -67.21 36.27
N ASP A 170 9.76 -66.60 36.79
CA ASP A 170 9.71 -65.78 38.00
C ASP A 170 9.58 -64.28 37.64
N ASN A 171 10.11 -63.88 36.47
CA ASN A 171 10.08 -62.51 35.98
C ASN A 171 9.49 -62.42 34.56
N PHE A 172 8.17 -62.20 34.47
CA PHE A 172 7.49 -61.96 33.20
C PHE A 172 7.63 -60.51 32.72
N LEU A 173 7.50 -60.31 31.41
CA LEU A 173 7.33 -58.97 30.86
C LEU A 173 5.99 -58.36 31.30
N PRO A 174 5.91 -57.02 31.46
CA PRO A 174 4.70 -56.34 31.88
C PRO A 174 3.48 -56.65 30.98
N ALA A 175 2.27 -56.68 31.55
CA ALA A 175 1.06 -57.07 30.80
C ALA A 175 0.62 -56.02 29.77
N ASP A 176 1.08 -54.78 29.92
CA ASP A 176 0.80 -53.61 29.08
C ASP A 176 1.63 -53.57 27.78
N ILE A 177 2.67 -54.41 27.65
CA ILE A 177 3.41 -54.48 26.38
C ILE A 177 2.63 -55.27 25.31
N SER A 178 2.79 -54.87 24.06
CA SER A 178 2.13 -55.46 22.90
C SER A 178 2.63 -56.86 22.62
N GLY A 179 3.88 -57.20 22.98
CA GLY A 179 4.42 -58.55 22.96
C GLY A 179 5.89 -58.61 22.55
N GLY A 180 6.39 -59.84 22.37
CA GLY A 180 7.78 -60.10 21.99
C GLY A 180 8.56 -60.71 23.15
N VAL A 181 9.89 -60.64 23.09
CA VAL A 181 10.77 -61.34 24.02
C VAL A 181 11.97 -60.48 24.42
N GLU A 182 12.42 -60.62 25.65
CA GLU A 182 13.74 -60.15 26.07
C GLU A 182 14.63 -61.36 26.34
N ILE A 183 15.86 -61.34 25.82
CA ILE A 183 16.81 -62.45 25.97
C ILE A 183 18.02 -61.95 26.74
N TYR A 184 18.37 -62.69 27.79
CA TYR A 184 19.48 -62.40 28.68
C TYR A 184 20.58 -63.44 28.52
N ASN A 185 21.83 -63.04 28.69
CA ASN A 185 22.93 -64.00 28.83
C ASN A 185 22.83 -64.79 30.16
N GLY A 186 23.62 -65.85 30.29
CA GLY A 186 23.60 -66.73 31.47
C GLY A 186 23.78 -66.02 32.82
N ASP A 187 24.51 -64.91 32.86
CA ASP A 187 24.75 -64.10 34.06
C ASP A 187 23.70 -62.98 34.27
N GLY A 188 22.74 -62.83 33.36
CA GLY A 188 21.70 -61.79 33.41
C GLY A 188 22.18 -60.35 33.16
N LYS A 189 23.45 -60.14 32.79
CA LYS A 189 24.07 -58.82 32.62
C LYS A 189 23.84 -58.20 31.24
N ILE A 190 23.79 -59.01 30.18
CA ILE A 190 23.58 -58.54 28.80
C ILE A 190 22.15 -58.87 28.41
N LYS A 191 21.42 -57.86 27.93
CA LYS A 191 20.01 -57.96 27.51
C LYS A 191 19.85 -57.58 26.04
N VAL A 192 19.21 -58.44 25.27
CA VAL A 192 18.67 -58.13 23.94
C VAL A 192 17.16 -57.96 24.05
N ALA A 193 16.69 -56.73 23.87
CA ALA A 193 15.27 -56.40 23.91
C ALA A 193 14.63 -56.53 22.52
N ASN A 194 13.94 -57.63 22.28
CA ASN A 194 13.18 -57.92 21.06
C ASN A 194 11.66 -57.84 21.32
N THR A 195 11.24 -56.86 22.12
CA THR A 195 9.82 -56.51 22.24
C THR A 195 9.36 -55.75 20.99
N LEU A 196 8.07 -55.80 20.69
CA LEU A 196 7.51 -55.07 19.55
C LEU A 196 7.68 -53.56 19.71
N GLU A 197 7.57 -53.06 20.94
CA GLU A 197 7.86 -51.68 21.35
C GLU A 197 9.32 -51.30 21.07
N SER A 198 10.28 -52.09 21.57
CA SER A 198 11.70 -51.79 21.37
C SER A 198 12.06 -51.75 19.88
N ARG A 199 11.39 -52.55 19.05
CA ARG A 199 11.58 -52.50 17.59
C ARG A 199 10.92 -51.31 16.93
N LEU A 200 9.73 -50.94 17.38
CA LEU A 200 9.07 -49.73 16.91
C LEU A 200 9.92 -48.50 17.24
N ASP A 201 10.49 -48.42 18.44
CA ASP A 201 11.34 -47.31 18.87
C ASP A 201 12.63 -47.26 18.04
N LEU A 202 13.29 -48.40 17.81
CA LEU A 202 14.47 -48.48 16.95
C LEU A 202 14.18 -48.08 15.50
N MET A 203 13.07 -48.55 14.94
CA MET A 203 12.65 -48.18 13.58
C MET A 203 12.26 -46.71 13.51
N ALA A 204 11.54 -46.19 14.51
CA ALA A 204 11.16 -44.79 14.59
C ALA A 204 12.42 -43.90 14.58
N GLN A 205 13.42 -44.21 15.41
CA GLN A 205 14.69 -43.49 15.44
C GLN A 205 15.42 -43.50 14.08
N GLN A 206 15.47 -44.65 13.41
CA GLN A 206 16.11 -44.78 12.10
C GLN A 206 15.37 -44.03 11.00
N MET A 207 14.04 -44.08 11.03
CA MET A 207 13.17 -43.44 10.03
C MET A 207 12.82 -42.00 10.37
N MET A 208 13.35 -41.42 11.46
CA MET A 208 13.05 -40.03 11.84
C MET A 208 13.29 -39.02 10.71
N PRO A 209 14.37 -39.11 9.91
CA PRO A 209 14.57 -38.22 8.77
C PRO A 209 13.44 -38.32 7.74
N GLU A 210 13.04 -39.53 7.36
CA GLU A 210 11.98 -39.79 6.38
C GLU A 210 10.60 -39.42 6.93
N ILE A 211 10.33 -39.74 8.20
CA ILE A 211 9.11 -39.34 8.91
C ILE A 211 9.01 -37.81 8.94
N ARG A 212 10.12 -37.10 9.20
CA ARG A 212 10.14 -35.63 9.19
C ARG A 212 9.86 -35.06 7.81
N VAL A 213 10.47 -35.61 6.76
CA VAL A 213 10.24 -35.17 5.39
C VAL A 213 8.80 -35.46 4.95
N ALA A 214 8.25 -36.62 5.31
CA ALA A 214 6.89 -37.01 4.97
C ALA A 214 5.81 -36.21 5.72
N LEU A 215 6.02 -35.92 7.01
CA LEU A 215 5.06 -35.19 7.84
C LEU A 215 5.20 -33.66 7.73
N PHE A 216 6.39 -33.17 7.42
CA PHE A 216 6.72 -31.75 7.40
C PHE A 216 7.43 -31.39 6.09
N VAL A 217 6.69 -31.41 4.98
CA VAL A 217 7.20 -30.98 3.67
C VAL A 217 7.53 -29.48 3.70
N GLU A 218 8.83 -29.20 3.60
CA GLU A 218 9.55 -27.94 3.33
C GLU A 218 9.03 -26.60 3.88
N GLN A 219 9.78 -26.07 4.85
CA GLN A 219 10.01 -24.63 5.00
C GLN A 219 11.51 -24.42 5.24
N LEU A 220 12.29 -24.47 4.16
CA LEU A 220 13.74 -24.18 4.14
C LEU A 220 14.01 -22.95 3.26
N LEU A 221 13.10 -21.98 3.30
CA LEU A 221 13.29 -20.61 2.82
C LEU A 221 12.89 -19.68 3.96
N LEU A 222 13.80 -18.77 4.31
CA LEU A 222 13.79 -17.80 5.43
C LEU A 222 14.51 -18.26 6.70
N CYS A 223 15.83 -18.50 6.63
CA CYS A 223 16.72 -18.21 7.77
C CYS A 223 18.20 -18.08 7.37
N GLU A 224 18.53 -17.29 6.34
CA GLU A 224 19.89 -16.78 6.17
C GLU A 224 19.84 -15.33 5.67
N THR A 225 19.71 -14.39 6.60
CA THR A 225 20.34 -13.07 6.46
C THR A 225 20.79 -12.58 7.84
N GLU A 226 22.10 -12.29 7.91
CA GLU A 226 22.84 -11.47 8.87
C GLU A 226 23.32 -12.09 10.19
N GLY A 227 24.66 -12.21 10.29
CA GLY A 227 25.39 -12.50 11.53
C GLY A 227 26.86 -12.83 11.28
N SER A 228 27.67 -11.80 11.08
CA SER A 228 29.13 -11.80 10.95
C SER A 228 29.89 -12.69 11.95
N PHE A 229 30.91 -13.41 11.45
CA PHE A 229 32.00 -13.98 12.24
C PHE A 229 33.34 -13.48 11.68
N PRO A 230 34.25 -12.90 12.50
CA PRO A 230 35.61 -12.62 12.08
C PRO A 230 36.56 -13.79 12.45
N ASP A 231 37.40 -14.12 11.46
CA ASP A 231 38.80 -14.55 11.50
C ASP A 231 39.32 -15.81 12.22
N LEU A 232 40.29 -16.42 11.50
CA LEU A 232 41.42 -17.28 11.89
C LEU A 232 41.08 -18.77 12.13
N VAL A 233 41.63 -19.76 11.41
CA VAL A 233 43.05 -20.10 11.23
C VAL A 233 43.24 -21.15 10.11
N ASN A 234 44.32 -20.95 9.33
CA ASN A 234 45.12 -21.87 8.50
C ASN A 234 44.82 -23.39 8.47
N GLY A 235 44.84 -23.96 7.24
CA GLY A 235 45.13 -25.38 7.03
C GLY A 235 45.02 -25.82 5.58
N ARG A 236 46.15 -25.92 4.88
CA ARG A 236 46.31 -26.28 3.46
C ARG A 236 46.03 -27.75 3.15
N VAL A 237 45.45 -27.95 1.94
CA VAL A 237 45.74 -28.99 0.93
C VAL A 237 45.41 -30.45 1.29
N CYS A 238 44.47 -31.04 0.53
CA CYS A 238 44.55 -32.46 0.14
C CYS A 238 44.09 -32.64 -1.31
N SER A 239 45.05 -33.08 -2.13
CA SER A 239 44.91 -33.47 -3.53
C SER A 239 44.26 -34.85 -3.69
N ALA A 240 43.70 -35.05 -4.88
CA ALA A 240 43.13 -36.26 -5.45
C ALA A 240 43.78 -37.59 -5.06
N SER A 241 42.93 -38.61 -4.82
CA SER A 241 43.00 -40.01 -5.29
C SER A 241 42.46 -40.98 -4.23
N LEU A 242 41.16 -41.33 -4.32
CA LEU A 242 40.60 -42.58 -3.76
C LEU A 242 39.12 -42.79 -4.15
N CYS A 243 38.70 -42.24 -5.30
CA CYS A 243 37.34 -42.38 -5.84
C CYS A 243 37.20 -43.55 -6.83
N GLN A 244 38.01 -44.61 -6.70
CA GLN A 244 37.98 -45.69 -7.70
C GLN A 244 38.26 -47.11 -7.19
N LEU A 245 38.25 -47.37 -5.89
CA LEU A 245 38.44 -48.74 -5.36
C LEU A 245 37.38 -49.27 -4.38
N MET A 246 36.42 -48.46 -3.93
CA MET A 246 35.35 -48.94 -3.04
C MET A 246 34.03 -49.29 -3.73
N TRP A 247 33.89 -49.01 -5.03
CA TRP A 247 32.69 -49.37 -5.80
C TRP A 247 32.73 -50.82 -6.36
N GLN A 248 33.91 -51.44 -6.44
CA GLN A 248 34.06 -52.78 -7.07
C GLN A 248 33.98 -53.97 -6.10
N LEU A 249 33.84 -53.76 -4.79
CA LEU A 249 33.76 -54.85 -3.81
C LEU A 249 32.39 -55.02 -3.14
N TRP A 250 31.40 -54.17 -3.45
CA TRP A 250 30.04 -54.30 -2.92
C TRP A 250 29.04 -54.97 -3.90
N TRP A 251 29.46 -55.24 -5.14
CA TRP A 251 28.60 -55.71 -6.24
C TRP A 251 28.56 -57.25 -6.45
N ARG A 252 29.14 -58.08 -5.55
CA ARG A 252 29.34 -59.52 -5.83
C ARG A 252 28.66 -60.53 -4.91
N GLN A 253 27.72 -60.16 -4.02
CA GLN A 253 27.14 -61.16 -3.11
C GLN A 253 25.61 -61.25 -2.96
N ILE A 254 24.79 -60.54 -3.75
CA ILE A 254 23.33 -60.76 -3.69
C ILE A 254 22.76 -60.85 -5.10
N ASN A 255 22.84 -62.04 -5.70
CA ASN A 255 21.93 -62.48 -6.76
C ASN A 255 21.89 -64.01 -6.82
N LYS A 256 20.83 -64.59 -6.22
CA LYS A 256 20.05 -65.75 -6.72
C LYS A 256 19.13 -66.30 -5.61
N ALA A 257 18.07 -65.55 -5.34
CA ALA A 257 16.78 -66.09 -4.90
C ALA A 257 15.68 -65.24 -5.57
N VAL A 258 15.70 -65.27 -6.90
CA VAL A 258 14.58 -64.88 -7.75
C VAL A 258 13.64 -66.09 -7.81
N VAL A 259 12.33 -65.82 -7.89
CA VAL A 259 11.18 -66.74 -8.00
C VAL A 259 10.39 -66.93 -6.70
N THR A 260 9.68 -65.87 -6.29
CA THR A 260 8.28 -65.86 -5.75
C THR A 260 7.87 -64.43 -5.35
N CYS A 261 8.14 -63.45 -6.22
CA CYS A 261 7.61 -62.08 -6.11
C CYS A 261 7.29 -61.50 -7.50
N ALA A 262 6.83 -62.35 -8.42
CA ALA A 262 6.37 -61.96 -9.75
C ALA A 262 4.86 -61.65 -9.81
N SER A 263 4.22 -61.37 -8.67
CA SER A 263 2.76 -61.13 -8.60
C SER A 263 2.35 -59.85 -7.88
N LEU A 264 3.31 -59.04 -7.39
CA LEU A 264 3.00 -57.73 -6.78
C LEU A 264 3.88 -56.58 -7.29
N LEU A 265 4.76 -56.86 -8.27
CA LEU A 265 5.63 -55.90 -8.93
C LEU A 265 5.10 -55.42 -10.30
N VAL A 266 3.80 -55.60 -10.55
CA VAL A 266 3.08 -55.06 -11.73
C VAL A 266 2.15 -53.88 -11.36
N VAL A 267 2.21 -53.36 -10.12
CA VAL A 267 1.46 -52.14 -9.74
C VAL A 267 2.37 -50.92 -9.43
N VAL A 268 3.70 -51.01 -9.58
CA VAL A 268 4.58 -49.83 -9.43
C VAL A 268 5.27 -49.44 -10.74
N CYS A 269 4.67 -49.81 -11.87
CA CYS A 269 4.91 -49.15 -13.17
C CYS A 269 3.65 -48.42 -13.66
N VAL A 270 2.91 -47.78 -12.74
CA VAL A 270 1.98 -46.71 -13.09
C VAL A 270 2.37 -45.48 -12.27
N SER A 271 2.73 -44.44 -13.02
CA SER A 271 2.95 -43.04 -12.64
C SER A 271 4.10 -42.74 -11.68
N VAL A 272 5.28 -42.45 -12.25
CA VAL A 272 5.78 -41.07 -12.09
C VAL A 272 4.67 -40.19 -12.64
N ASN A 273 3.71 -39.84 -11.80
CA ASN A 273 2.96 -38.63 -12.08
C ASN A 273 3.90 -37.55 -11.54
N ASP A 274 4.35 -36.67 -12.43
CA ASP A 274 4.39 -35.25 -12.10
C ASP A 274 3.26 -34.98 -11.12
N GLY A 275 3.59 -34.84 -9.83
CA GLY A 275 2.59 -34.78 -8.78
C GLY A 275 1.74 -33.55 -9.02
N MET A 276 0.55 -33.72 -9.59
CA MET A 276 -0.37 -32.63 -9.87
C MET A 276 -0.49 -31.75 -8.61
N PRO A 277 -0.31 -30.41 -8.72
CA PRO A 277 -0.33 -29.52 -7.57
C PRO A 277 -1.55 -29.77 -6.68
N GLU A 278 -1.35 -29.86 -5.36
CA GLU A 278 -2.45 -30.17 -4.46
C GLU A 278 -3.54 -29.08 -4.56
N PRO A 279 -4.81 -29.42 -4.86
CA PRO A 279 -5.86 -28.42 -5.02
C PRO A 279 -6.05 -27.51 -3.79
N LYS A 280 -5.83 -28.04 -2.59
CA LYS A 280 -5.90 -27.27 -1.33
C LYS A 280 -4.80 -26.22 -1.24
N GLN A 281 -3.57 -26.55 -1.66
CA GLN A 281 -2.46 -25.60 -1.68
C GLN A 281 -2.74 -24.46 -2.67
N ARG A 282 -3.29 -24.77 -3.85
CA ARG A 282 -3.75 -23.77 -4.81
C ARG A 282 -4.82 -22.86 -4.22
N GLU A 283 -5.83 -23.41 -3.56
CA GLU A 283 -6.86 -22.61 -2.88
C GLU A 283 -6.30 -21.71 -1.78
N LEU A 284 -5.33 -22.20 -1.00
CA LEU A 284 -4.68 -21.40 0.05
C LEU A 284 -3.94 -20.20 -0.54
N LEU A 285 -3.16 -20.41 -1.61
CA LEU A 285 -2.45 -19.32 -2.31
C LEU A 285 -3.44 -18.28 -2.86
N MET A 286 -4.53 -18.72 -3.50
CA MET A 286 -5.57 -17.82 -3.99
C MET A 286 -6.24 -17.03 -2.86
N ARG A 287 -6.47 -17.65 -1.70
CA ARG A 287 -7.03 -16.97 -0.51
C ARG A 287 -6.03 -15.97 0.09
N GLN A 288 -4.74 -16.32 0.13
CA GLN A 288 -3.70 -15.42 0.62
C GLN A 288 -3.59 -14.17 -0.26
N GLU A 289 -3.57 -14.32 -1.57
CA GLU A 289 -3.60 -13.20 -2.52
C GLU A 289 -4.87 -12.35 -2.33
N ALA A 290 -6.04 -12.99 -2.25
CA ALA A 290 -7.32 -12.31 -2.03
C ALA A 290 -7.41 -11.58 -0.67
N SER A 291 -6.64 -12.00 0.34
CA SER A 291 -6.57 -11.32 1.63
C SER A 291 -5.66 -10.10 1.63
N ARG A 292 -4.68 -10.04 0.71
CA ARG A 292 -3.70 -8.94 0.62
C ARG A 292 -4.21 -7.75 -0.18
N GLN A 293 -5.09 -7.98 -1.15
CA GLN A 293 -5.66 -6.92 -1.99
C GLN A 293 -6.48 -5.90 -1.18
N THR A 294 -6.71 -4.74 -1.78
CA THR A 294 -7.57 -3.67 -1.24
C THR A 294 -8.97 -4.21 -0.97
N GLY A 295 -9.43 -4.07 0.28
CA GLY A 295 -10.68 -4.64 0.77
C GLY A 295 -10.62 -6.13 1.12
N GLY A 296 -9.46 -6.78 1.04
CA GLY A 296 -9.29 -8.21 1.35
C GLY A 296 -9.57 -8.59 2.81
N HIS A 297 -9.49 -7.62 3.72
CA HIS A 297 -9.83 -7.78 5.15
C HIS A 297 -11.24 -7.28 5.51
N VAL A 298 -11.96 -6.67 4.56
CA VAL A 298 -13.32 -6.17 4.81
C VAL A 298 -14.30 -7.34 4.84
N THR A 299 -15.03 -7.46 5.95
CA THR A 299 -16.06 -8.49 6.10
C THR A 299 -17.41 -7.97 5.60
N LEU A 300 -17.94 -8.61 4.56
CA LEU A 300 -19.26 -8.29 4.02
C LEU A 300 -20.38 -8.99 4.81
N THR A 301 -21.43 -8.24 5.12
CA THR A 301 -22.72 -8.71 5.62
C THR A 301 -23.46 -9.55 4.59
N ALA A 302 -24.56 -10.20 4.99
CA ALA A 302 -25.35 -11.03 4.08
C ALA A 302 -25.92 -10.23 2.89
N ALA A 303 -26.47 -9.04 3.14
CA ALA A 303 -27.01 -8.16 2.10
C ALA A 303 -25.89 -7.64 1.17
N GLU A 304 -24.74 -7.26 1.73
CA GLU A 304 -23.58 -6.86 0.93
C GLU A 304 -23.08 -7.99 0.03
N ARG A 305 -23.06 -9.26 0.50
CA ARG A 305 -22.69 -10.40 -0.35
C ARG A 305 -23.67 -10.63 -1.49
N GLN A 306 -24.96 -10.35 -1.29
CA GLN A 306 -25.96 -10.46 -2.34
C GLN A 306 -25.71 -9.43 -3.45
N LEU A 307 -25.47 -8.17 -3.07
CA LEU A 307 -25.08 -7.11 -4.01
C LEU A 307 -23.74 -7.43 -4.68
N ASP A 308 -22.75 -7.90 -3.93
CA ASP A 308 -21.43 -8.28 -4.47
C ASP A 308 -21.57 -9.35 -5.56
N ALA A 309 -22.36 -10.39 -5.33
CA ALA A 309 -22.61 -11.43 -6.32
C ALA A 309 -23.28 -10.88 -7.60
N ARG A 310 -24.18 -9.88 -7.48
CA ARG A 310 -24.78 -9.19 -8.62
C ARG A 310 -23.74 -8.32 -9.35
N LEU A 311 -22.97 -7.54 -8.60
CA LEU A 311 -21.92 -6.67 -9.12
C LEU A 311 -20.86 -7.47 -9.90
N GLN A 312 -20.41 -8.60 -9.36
CA GLN A 312 -19.46 -9.50 -10.04
C GLN A 312 -20.01 -10.03 -11.36
N ARG A 313 -21.28 -10.42 -11.43
CA ARG A 313 -21.91 -10.85 -12.70
C ARG A 313 -21.96 -9.73 -13.73
N LEU A 314 -22.27 -8.50 -13.31
CA LEU A 314 -22.28 -7.34 -14.21
C LEU A 314 -20.87 -7.03 -14.70
N LYS A 315 -19.90 -7.00 -13.79
CA LYS A 315 -18.49 -6.75 -14.09
C LYS A 315 -17.93 -7.78 -15.07
N GLN A 316 -18.19 -9.06 -14.84
CA GLN A 316 -17.67 -10.12 -15.72
C GLN A 316 -18.22 -10.02 -17.14
N ARG A 317 -19.49 -9.60 -17.32
CA ARG A 317 -20.06 -9.33 -18.64
C ARG A 317 -19.35 -8.17 -19.32
N GLU A 318 -19.12 -7.07 -18.62
CA GLU A 318 -18.44 -5.88 -19.16
C GLU A 318 -16.98 -6.16 -19.51
N MET A 319 -16.25 -6.91 -18.69
CA MET A 319 -14.87 -7.31 -18.95
C MET A 319 -14.74 -8.29 -20.12
N SER A 320 -15.79 -9.06 -20.43
CA SER A 320 -15.82 -9.97 -21.58
C SER A 320 -16.24 -9.30 -22.89
N ALA A 321 -16.62 -8.02 -22.87
CA ALA A 321 -17.09 -7.32 -24.05
C ALA A 321 -15.96 -7.03 -25.04
N ALA A 322 -16.26 -7.08 -26.35
CA ALA A 322 -15.28 -6.85 -27.42
C ALA A 322 -14.61 -5.46 -27.35
N ARG A 323 -15.34 -4.45 -26.87
CA ARG A 323 -14.80 -3.12 -26.56
C ARG A 323 -14.78 -2.95 -25.05
N PHE A 324 -13.59 -2.97 -24.46
CA PHE A 324 -13.40 -2.83 -23.03
C PHE A 324 -13.05 -1.36 -22.68
N PRO A 325 -13.93 -0.61 -22.00
CA PRO A 325 -13.75 0.84 -21.84
C PRO A 325 -12.42 1.27 -21.17
N PRO A 326 -11.91 0.59 -20.11
CA PRO A 326 -10.63 0.99 -19.51
C PRO A 326 -9.39 0.80 -20.40
N SER A 327 -9.46 -0.01 -21.46
CA SER A 327 -8.32 -0.23 -22.38
C SER A 327 -8.33 0.68 -23.61
N ILE A 328 -9.24 1.65 -23.67
CA ILE A 328 -9.32 2.63 -24.74
C ILE A 328 -9.31 4.03 -24.13
N HIS A 329 -8.83 5.02 -24.88
CA HIS A 329 -8.76 6.40 -24.41
C HIS A 329 -10.12 6.89 -23.88
N PHE A 330 -10.11 7.54 -22.71
CA PHE A 330 -11.32 7.92 -21.98
C PHE A 330 -12.36 8.66 -22.84
N PHE A 331 -11.95 9.62 -23.67
CA PHE A 331 -12.86 10.36 -24.56
C PHE A 331 -13.67 9.45 -25.49
N LYS A 332 -13.04 8.40 -26.03
CA LYS A 332 -13.70 7.37 -26.86
C LYS A 332 -14.50 6.36 -26.01
N ALA A 333 -14.09 6.17 -24.75
CA ALA A 333 -14.69 5.24 -23.79
C ALA A 333 -15.95 5.77 -23.10
N LYS A 334 -16.02 7.07 -22.84
CA LYS A 334 -17.03 7.72 -22.00
C LYS A 334 -18.48 7.38 -22.40
N PRO A 335 -18.88 7.40 -23.69
CA PRO A 335 -20.24 7.01 -24.08
C PRO A 335 -20.57 5.53 -23.81
N LEU A 336 -19.56 4.66 -23.73
CA LEU A 336 -19.74 3.25 -23.35
C LEU A 336 -19.90 3.12 -21.84
N ILE A 337 -19.09 3.86 -21.06
CA ILE A 337 -19.16 3.90 -19.59
C ILE A 337 -20.55 4.39 -19.14
N GLN A 338 -21.10 5.43 -19.78
CA GLN A 338 -22.44 5.93 -19.46
C GLN A 338 -23.57 4.90 -19.66
N LYS A 339 -23.35 3.88 -20.49
CA LYS A 339 -24.31 2.78 -20.71
C LYS A 339 -24.09 1.60 -19.74
N SER A 340 -22.95 1.55 -19.05
CA SER A 340 -22.59 0.49 -18.10
C SER A 340 -23.57 0.43 -16.94
N SER A 341 -23.94 -0.80 -16.55
CA SER A 341 -24.75 -1.02 -15.35
C SER A 341 -23.90 -0.92 -14.09
N VAL A 342 -22.61 -1.27 -14.19
CA VAL A 342 -21.63 -1.07 -13.10
C VAL A 342 -21.49 0.43 -12.83
N PHE A 343 -21.33 1.25 -13.86
CA PHE A 343 -21.21 2.71 -13.71
C PHE A 343 -22.43 3.32 -13.03
N LYS A 344 -23.65 2.97 -13.46
CA LYS A 344 -24.89 3.45 -12.81
C LYS A 344 -24.98 3.10 -11.33
N LEU A 345 -24.52 1.90 -10.95
CA LEU A 345 -24.45 1.51 -9.55
C LEU A 345 -23.40 2.35 -8.78
N LEU A 346 -22.24 2.60 -9.39
CA LEU A 346 -21.20 3.45 -8.80
C LEU A 346 -21.62 4.91 -8.64
N GLN A 347 -22.51 5.44 -9.49
CA GLN A 347 -23.11 6.77 -9.31
C GLN A 347 -23.95 6.85 -8.03
N GLN A 348 -24.68 5.79 -7.70
CA GLN A 348 -25.49 5.73 -6.47
C GLN A 348 -24.65 5.49 -5.21
N MET A 349 -23.48 4.85 -5.37
CA MET A 349 -22.62 4.49 -4.25
C MET A 349 -22.09 5.73 -3.50
N PRO A 350 -22.20 5.78 -2.16
CA PRO A 350 -21.58 6.84 -1.36
C PRO A 350 -20.05 6.65 -1.38
N LYS A 351 -19.36 7.54 -2.09
CA LYS A 351 -17.91 7.41 -2.36
C LYS A 351 -17.03 7.98 -1.24
N GLY A 352 -17.62 8.61 -0.23
CA GLY A 352 -16.89 9.26 0.85
C GLY A 352 -16.45 10.66 0.44
N ALA A 353 -15.14 10.88 0.34
CA ALA A 353 -14.53 12.18 0.09
C ALA A 353 -13.79 12.25 -1.25
N ALA A 354 -13.80 13.44 -1.87
CA ALA A 354 -12.90 13.80 -2.96
C ALA A 354 -11.65 14.46 -2.39
N LEU A 355 -10.52 13.74 -2.45
CA LEU A 355 -9.29 14.16 -1.79
C LEU A 355 -8.21 14.72 -2.71
N HIS A 356 -8.42 14.80 -4.02
CA HIS A 356 -7.47 15.35 -4.98
C HIS A 356 -8.23 15.94 -6.18
N ILE A 357 -8.58 17.22 -6.07
CA ILE A 357 -9.24 18.01 -7.11
C ILE A 357 -8.61 19.41 -7.15
N HIS A 358 -8.49 20.00 -8.33
CA HIS A 358 -7.98 21.37 -8.49
C HIS A 358 -9.11 22.39 -8.70
N SER A 359 -8.97 23.56 -8.06
CA SER A 359 -10.06 24.54 -7.96
C SER A 359 -10.65 24.98 -9.30
N SER A 360 -9.83 25.23 -10.32
CA SER A 360 -10.27 25.69 -11.64
C SER A 360 -10.95 24.61 -12.50
N ALA A 361 -11.00 23.36 -12.04
CA ALA A 361 -11.61 22.23 -12.76
C ALA A 361 -12.72 21.51 -11.97
N LEU A 362 -13.13 22.07 -10.84
CA LEU A 362 -14.17 21.55 -9.95
C LEU A 362 -15.56 21.39 -10.61
N VAL A 363 -15.95 22.30 -11.51
CA VAL A 363 -17.31 22.34 -12.09
C VAL A 363 -17.31 21.96 -13.57
N SER A 364 -18.36 21.28 -14.02
CA SER A 364 -18.60 20.96 -15.43
C SER A 364 -18.34 22.14 -16.38
N VAL A 365 -17.63 21.86 -17.48
CA VAL A 365 -17.42 22.86 -18.55
C VAL A 365 -18.73 23.34 -19.17
N GLU A 366 -19.77 22.50 -19.14
CA GLU A 366 -21.10 22.87 -19.60
C GLU A 366 -21.65 24.04 -18.80
N TRP A 367 -21.50 24.05 -17.47
CA TRP A 367 -21.90 25.19 -16.65
C TRP A 367 -21.05 26.42 -16.94
N LEU A 368 -19.72 26.27 -17.09
CA LEU A 368 -18.85 27.41 -17.42
C LEU A 368 -19.31 28.08 -18.72
N VAL A 369 -19.55 27.32 -19.78
CA VAL A 369 -19.96 27.88 -21.07
C VAL A 369 -21.42 28.32 -21.04
N LYS A 370 -22.37 27.47 -20.63
CA LYS A 370 -23.80 27.79 -20.75
C LYS A 370 -24.36 28.67 -19.63
N ASN A 371 -23.64 28.83 -18.52
CA ASN A 371 -24.02 29.74 -17.44
C ASN A 371 -23.04 30.91 -17.33
N ALA A 372 -21.78 30.66 -16.98
CA ALA A 372 -20.85 31.74 -16.63
C ALA A 372 -20.62 32.69 -17.82
N THR A 373 -20.33 32.17 -19.02
CA THR A 373 -20.08 33.03 -20.19
C THR A 373 -21.33 33.73 -20.75
N TYR A 374 -22.54 33.37 -20.29
CA TYR A 374 -23.79 34.06 -20.63
C TYR A 374 -24.11 35.22 -19.68
N ARG A 375 -23.33 35.39 -18.61
CA ARG A 375 -23.50 36.51 -17.69
C ARG A 375 -23.10 37.84 -18.36
N PRO A 376 -23.73 38.96 -17.96
CA PRO A 376 -23.40 40.28 -18.49
C PRO A 376 -21.91 40.60 -18.33
N HIS A 377 -21.40 41.48 -19.19
CA HIS A 377 -20.03 42.00 -19.13
C HIS A 377 -18.91 40.97 -19.35
N CYS A 378 -19.24 39.73 -19.74
CA CYS A 378 -18.25 38.72 -20.10
C CYS A 378 -17.63 39.02 -21.48
N HIS A 379 -16.33 39.31 -21.49
CA HIS A 379 -15.55 39.49 -22.71
C HIS A 379 -14.75 38.23 -23.02
N VAL A 380 -14.53 37.98 -24.31
CA VAL A 380 -13.64 36.95 -24.83
C VAL A 380 -12.59 37.57 -25.74
N CYS A 381 -11.43 36.95 -25.78
CA CYS A 381 -10.37 37.27 -26.72
C CYS A 381 -9.76 35.99 -27.28
N PHE A 382 -9.52 35.99 -28.58
CA PHE A 382 -8.83 34.92 -29.29
C PHE A 382 -7.39 35.37 -29.53
N THR A 383 -6.45 34.63 -28.97
CA THR A 383 -5.02 34.94 -29.02
C THR A 383 -4.40 34.40 -30.32
N TRP A 384 -3.17 34.83 -30.62
CA TRP A 384 -2.47 34.42 -31.84
C TRP A 384 -2.06 32.94 -31.86
N ASP A 385 -1.96 32.30 -30.68
CA ASP A 385 -1.66 30.88 -30.49
C ASP A 385 -2.93 30.00 -30.51
N ASN A 386 -4.07 30.53 -30.96
CA ASN A 386 -5.36 29.84 -31.02
C ASN A 386 -5.90 29.40 -29.64
N SER A 387 -5.48 30.07 -28.57
CA SER A 387 -6.10 29.96 -27.24
C SER A 387 -7.14 31.06 -27.02
N VAL A 388 -7.84 31.00 -25.87
CA VAL A 388 -8.84 32.01 -25.50
C VAL A 388 -8.51 32.61 -24.14
N ARG A 389 -8.93 33.86 -23.96
CA ARG A 389 -8.93 34.56 -22.67
C ARG A 389 -10.33 35.09 -22.40
N PHE A 390 -10.74 35.04 -21.14
CA PHE A 390 -11.99 35.62 -20.68
C PHE A 390 -11.72 36.70 -19.64
N LEU A 391 -12.62 37.69 -19.57
CA LEU A 391 -12.59 38.72 -18.52
C LEU A 391 -13.97 39.31 -18.33
N PHE A 392 -14.41 39.46 -17.08
CA PHE A 392 -15.58 40.26 -16.74
C PHE A 392 -15.18 41.72 -16.52
N SER A 393 -15.82 42.66 -17.20
CA SER A 393 -15.51 44.09 -17.05
C SER A 393 -16.65 44.97 -17.55
N GLU A 394 -17.03 45.98 -16.79
CA GLU A 394 -18.06 46.94 -17.21
C GLU A 394 -17.60 47.77 -18.42
N ARG A 395 -16.30 48.08 -18.48
CA ARG A 395 -15.67 48.83 -19.57
C ARG A 395 -14.92 47.89 -20.51
N PRO A 396 -14.71 48.27 -21.79
CA PRO A 396 -13.83 47.51 -22.68
C PRO A 396 -12.45 47.28 -22.02
N PRO A 397 -11.99 46.03 -21.90
CA PRO A 397 -10.72 45.75 -21.25
C PRO A 397 -9.54 46.39 -21.99
N PHE A 398 -8.51 46.77 -21.23
CA PHE A 398 -7.27 47.29 -21.80
C PHE A 398 -6.55 46.24 -22.64
N LEU A 399 -5.80 46.70 -23.64
CA LEU A 399 -4.95 45.86 -24.48
C LEU A 399 -3.92 45.13 -23.61
N ARG A 400 -3.78 43.83 -23.84
CA ARG A 400 -2.71 43.00 -23.26
C ARG A 400 -1.83 42.50 -24.39
N TRP A 401 -0.57 42.19 -24.08
CA TRP A 401 0.39 41.70 -25.07
C TRP A 401 -0.05 40.37 -25.72
N ASP A 402 -0.81 39.56 -24.98
CA ASP A 402 -1.39 38.30 -25.44
C ASP A 402 -2.79 38.46 -26.04
N CYS A 403 -3.44 39.61 -25.82
CA CYS A 403 -4.80 39.89 -26.29
C CYS A 403 -5.01 41.35 -26.71
N PHE A 404 -5.12 41.56 -28.03
CA PHE A 404 -5.31 42.88 -28.63
C PHE A 404 -6.76 43.21 -28.98
N HIS A 405 -7.68 42.23 -28.97
CA HIS A 405 -9.06 42.43 -29.44
C HIS A 405 -10.08 41.74 -28.53
N TRP A 406 -10.50 42.45 -27.49
CA TRP A 406 -11.57 42.01 -26.60
C TRP A 406 -12.94 42.23 -27.23
N GLN A 407 -13.78 41.21 -27.17
CA GLN A 407 -15.13 41.23 -27.72
C GLN A 407 -16.13 40.82 -26.65
N LEU A 408 -17.23 41.58 -26.51
CA LEU A 408 -18.31 41.23 -25.59
C LEU A 408 -19.03 39.98 -26.12
N LEU A 409 -19.11 38.92 -25.31
CA LEU A 409 -19.70 37.64 -25.72
C LEU A 409 -21.16 37.77 -26.13
N GLU A 410 -21.93 38.65 -25.48
CA GLU A 410 -23.31 38.93 -25.85
C GLU A 410 -23.42 39.46 -27.30
N LYS A 411 -22.54 40.39 -27.69
CA LYS A 411 -22.51 40.93 -29.06
C LYS A 411 -22.05 39.89 -30.07
N LEU A 412 -21.06 39.06 -29.72
CA LEU A 412 -20.60 37.96 -30.56
C LEU A 412 -21.70 36.93 -30.79
N ARG A 413 -22.42 36.53 -29.75
CA ARG A 413 -23.54 35.61 -29.87
C ARG A 413 -24.66 36.18 -30.74
N ALA A 414 -24.99 37.48 -30.57
CA ALA A 414 -26.02 38.13 -31.39
C ALA A 414 -25.72 38.13 -32.90
N THR A 415 -24.44 38.09 -33.30
CA THR A 415 -24.03 38.04 -34.72
C THR A 415 -23.69 36.64 -35.22
N THR A 416 -23.69 35.64 -34.35
CA THR A 416 -23.32 34.26 -34.67
C THR A 416 -24.53 33.49 -35.21
N LYS A 417 -24.38 32.88 -36.40
CA LYS A 417 -25.46 32.10 -37.05
C LYS A 417 -25.76 30.78 -36.34
N ASP A 418 -24.73 30.09 -35.85
CA ASP A 418 -24.87 28.81 -35.15
C ASP A 418 -24.28 28.93 -33.74
N LEU A 419 -25.18 29.24 -32.79
CA LEU A 419 -24.83 29.41 -31.37
C LEU A 419 -24.33 28.11 -30.74
N SER A 420 -24.90 26.96 -31.11
CA SER A 420 -24.51 25.68 -30.55
C SER A 420 -23.09 25.30 -30.96
N ALA A 421 -22.74 25.50 -32.23
CA ALA A 421 -21.38 25.26 -32.70
C ALA A 421 -20.38 26.25 -32.07
N PHE A 422 -20.77 27.50 -31.82
CA PHE A 422 -19.92 28.47 -31.13
C PHE A 422 -19.66 28.10 -29.68
N ASP A 423 -20.70 27.76 -28.91
CA ASP A 423 -20.54 27.34 -27.52
C ASP A 423 -19.72 26.04 -27.42
N ASN A 424 -19.92 25.08 -28.33
CA ASN A 424 -19.10 23.86 -28.38
C ASN A 424 -17.62 24.17 -28.64
N ARG A 425 -17.29 25.14 -29.48
CA ARG A 425 -15.91 25.60 -29.66
C ARG A 425 -15.33 26.20 -28.39
N LEU A 426 -16.11 26.99 -27.63
CA LEU A 426 -15.65 27.50 -26.33
C LEU A 426 -15.37 26.36 -25.35
N MET A 427 -16.21 25.31 -25.32
CA MET A 427 -15.95 24.12 -24.51
C MET A 427 -14.65 23.40 -24.90
N GLN A 428 -14.32 23.32 -26.20
CA GLN A 428 -13.05 22.75 -26.68
C GLN A 428 -11.82 23.58 -26.28
N HIS A 429 -11.97 24.89 -26.04
CA HIS A 429 -10.87 25.70 -25.51
C HIS A 429 -10.69 25.55 -24.00
N LEU A 430 -11.73 25.14 -23.28
CA LEU A 430 -11.75 24.94 -21.83
C LEU A 430 -11.54 23.48 -21.42
N THR A 431 -11.36 22.56 -22.37
CA THR A 431 -11.14 21.13 -22.10
C THR A 431 -10.03 20.55 -22.98
N LEU A 432 -9.66 19.31 -22.66
CA LEU A 432 -8.84 18.43 -23.51
C LEU A 432 -9.69 17.53 -24.42
N PHE A 433 -11.02 17.55 -24.29
CA PHE A 433 -11.88 16.63 -25.03
C PHE A 433 -11.80 16.85 -26.54
N THR A 434 -11.44 15.79 -27.25
CA THR A 434 -11.40 15.73 -28.72
C THR A 434 -11.76 14.32 -29.19
N ASP A 435 -12.26 14.22 -30.42
CA ASP A 435 -12.65 12.94 -31.03
C ASP A 435 -11.44 12.06 -31.35
N ASP A 436 -10.28 12.68 -31.65
CA ASP A 436 -9.04 11.97 -31.96
C ASP A 436 -7.82 12.47 -31.16
N PRO A 437 -7.74 12.11 -29.86
CA PRO A 437 -6.69 12.60 -28.96
C PRO A 437 -5.29 12.12 -29.35
N ASP A 438 -5.18 10.99 -30.03
CA ASP A 438 -3.89 10.44 -30.46
C ASP A 438 -3.23 11.32 -31.55
N SER A 439 -4.04 11.95 -32.41
CA SER A 439 -3.55 12.89 -33.43
C SER A 439 -3.39 14.31 -32.89
N GLU A 440 -4.28 14.76 -32.01
CA GLU A 440 -4.23 16.12 -31.44
C GLU A 440 -3.09 16.25 -30.41
N TYR A 441 -2.84 15.19 -29.65
CA TYR A 441 -1.85 15.14 -28.58
C TYR A 441 -0.85 14.01 -28.85
N PRO A 442 0.16 14.23 -29.73
CA PRO A 442 1.12 13.19 -30.09
C PRO A 442 1.99 12.74 -28.90
N ASP A 443 2.29 13.63 -27.96
CA ASP A 443 3.18 13.41 -26.82
C ASP A 443 2.68 14.14 -25.56
N GLN A 444 3.38 13.93 -24.44
CA GLN A 444 3.04 14.55 -23.15
C GLN A 444 3.22 16.07 -23.18
N ASP A 445 4.20 16.60 -23.94
CA ASP A 445 4.43 18.05 -24.06
C ASP A 445 3.21 18.75 -24.67
N ALA A 446 2.69 18.20 -25.77
CA ALA A 446 1.54 18.75 -26.48
C ALA A 446 0.27 18.78 -25.61
N VAL A 447 -0.02 17.69 -24.89
CA VAL A 447 -1.20 17.65 -24.01
C VAL A 447 -1.05 18.60 -22.83
N TRP A 448 0.13 18.67 -22.19
CA TRP A 448 0.38 19.59 -21.08
C TRP A 448 0.27 21.06 -21.51
N GLN A 449 0.78 21.41 -22.68
CA GLN A 449 0.65 22.77 -23.22
C GLN A 449 -0.82 23.17 -23.41
N LYS A 450 -1.66 22.26 -23.93
CA LYS A 450 -3.09 22.50 -24.07
C LYS A 450 -3.79 22.55 -22.71
N PHE A 451 -3.39 21.71 -21.77
CA PHE A 451 -3.92 21.62 -20.42
C PHE A 451 -3.72 22.92 -19.63
N GLU A 452 -2.50 23.46 -19.62
CA GLU A 452 -2.21 24.76 -18.99
C GLU A 452 -2.99 25.91 -19.64
N ASN A 453 -3.10 25.90 -20.97
CA ASN A 453 -3.89 26.90 -21.68
C ASN A 453 -5.39 26.86 -21.32
N ALA A 454 -5.95 25.68 -21.07
CA ALA A 454 -7.33 25.53 -20.62
C ALA A 454 -7.53 26.12 -19.20
N PHE A 455 -6.58 25.95 -18.30
CA PHE A 455 -6.62 26.59 -16.98
C PHE A 455 -6.54 28.11 -17.05
N ILE A 456 -5.64 28.65 -17.89
CA ILE A 456 -5.52 30.10 -18.08
C ILE A 456 -6.84 30.68 -18.60
N ALA A 457 -7.49 29.99 -19.53
CA ALA A 457 -8.81 30.36 -20.03
C ALA A 457 -9.87 30.32 -18.91
N ALA A 458 -9.96 29.21 -18.17
CA ALA A 458 -10.94 29.04 -17.09
C ALA A 458 -10.76 30.08 -15.97
N ALA A 459 -9.52 30.42 -15.59
CA ALA A 459 -9.20 31.42 -14.58
C ALA A 459 -9.81 32.79 -14.89
N GLY A 460 -9.86 33.19 -16.17
CA GLY A 460 -10.50 34.43 -16.60
C GLY A 460 -12.00 34.51 -16.26
N LEU A 461 -12.67 33.36 -16.21
CA LEU A 461 -14.08 33.23 -15.82
C LEU A 461 -14.24 33.10 -14.31
N VAL A 462 -13.52 32.15 -13.71
CA VAL A 462 -13.77 31.75 -12.31
C VAL A 462 -13.19 32.71 -11.30
N CYS A 463 -12.22 33.57 -11.64
CA CYS A 463 -11.68 34.57 -10.71
C CYS A 463 -12.54 35.84 -10.56
N HIS A 464 -13.68 35.94 -11.25
CA HIS A 464 -14.65 37.02 -11.05
C HIS A 464 -15.53 36.72 -9.82
N ALA A 465 -15.57 37.60 -8.82
CA ALA A 465 -16.14 37.32 -7.49
C ALA A 465 -17.56 36.69 -7.49
N PRO A 466 -18.56 37.24 -8.21
CA PRO A 466 -19.88 36.62 -8.31
C PRO A 466 -19.87 35.24 -8.98
N VAL A 467 -19.01 35.03 -9.98
CA VAL A 467 -18.88 33.74 -10.65
C VAL A 467 -18.19 32.73 -9.74
N LEU A 468 -17.13 33.13 -9.04
CA LEU A 468 -16.38 32.26 -8.13
C LEU A 468 -17.27 31.70 -7.02
N ARG A 469 -18.12 32.56 -6.42
CA ARG A 469 -19.06 32.16 -5.38
C ARG A 469 -20.03 31.08 -5.87
N ASP A 470 -20.66 31.31 -7.02
CA ASP A 470 -21.59 30.36 -7.61
C ASP A 470 -20.89 29.09 -8.09
N TYR A 471 -19.65 29.23 -8.58
CA TYR A 471 -18.82 28.14 -9.04
C TYR A 471 -18.48 27.18 -7.89
N TYR A 472 -18.06 27.69 -6.72
CA TYR A 472 -17.85 26.84 -5.55
C TYR A 472 -19.13 26.14 -5.11
N TYR A 473 -20.26 26.84 -5.02
CA TYR A 473 -21.53 26.23 -4.63
C TYR A 473 -21.95 25.14 -5.63
N LYS A 474 -21.83 25.42 -6.94
CA LYS A 474 -22.14 24.47 -8.00
C LYS A 474 -21.22 23.25 -7.98
N GLY A 475 -19.95 23.43 -7.67
CA GLY A 475 -18.98 22.34 -7.52
C GLY A 475 -19.36 21.38 -6.40
N LEU A 476 -19.73 21.94 -5.24
CA LEU A 476 -20.24 21.14 -4.13
C LEU A 476 -21.55 20.42 -4.49
N GLU A 477 -22.43 21.07 -5.23
CA GLU A 477 -23.67 20.47 -5.74
C GLU A 477 -23.38 19.28 -6.67
N GLU A 478 -22.48 19.42 -7.65
CA GLU A 478 -22.14 18.35 -8.59
C GLU A 478 -21.45 17.16 -7.87
N LEU A 479 -20.61 17.41 -6.87
CA LEU A 479 -20.04 16.37 -6.02
C LEU A 479 -21.10 15.67 -5.16
N HIS A 480 -22.00 16.43 -4.54
CA HIS A 480 -23.08 15.87 -3.71
C HIS A 480 -24.07 15.03 -4.53
N GLN A 481 -24.38 15.46 -5.76
CA GLN A 481 -25.16 14.70 -6.74
C GLN A 481 -24.50 13.36 -7.10
N ASP A 482 -23.17 13.31 -7.10
CA ASP A 482 -22.39 12.07 -7.25
C ASP A 482 -22.13 11.38 -5.90
N ASN A 483 -22.93 11.66 -4.87
CA ASN A 483 -22.90 11.04 -3.55
C ASN A 483 -21.54 11.11 -2.83
N ILE A 484 -20.86 12.25 -2.97
CA ILE A 484 -19.64 12.61 -2.24
C ILE A 484 -20.02 13.56 -1.10
N MET A 485 -19.43 13.36 0.07
CA MET A 485 -19.80 14.07 1.30
C MET A 485 -18.73 15.01 1.84
N TYR A 486 -17.54 15.07 1.23
CA TYR A 486 -16.44 15.92 1.69
C TYR A 486 -15.45 16.21 0.55
N LEU A 487 -14.81 17.38 0.58
CA LEU A 487 -13.87 17.84 -0.46
C LEU A 487 -12.58 18.42 0.14
N GLU A 488 -11.43 18.06 -0.44
CA GLU A 488 -10.16 18.78 -0.28
C GLU A 488 -9.67 19.31 -1.62
N LEU A 489 -9.63 20.62 -1.75
CA LEU A 489 -9.39 21.32 -3.01
C LEU A 489 -7.99 21.91 -3.06
N ARG A 490 -7.18 21.55 -4.07
CA ARG A 490 -5.93 22.26 -4.38
C ARG A 490 -6.29 23.60 -4.99
N SER A 491 -5.80 24.68 -4.40
CA SER A 491 -6.04 26.01 -4.94
C SER A 491 -4.87 26.94 -4.71
N GLY A 492 -4.49 27.67 -5.75
CA GLY A 492 -3.60 28.82 -5.61
C GLY A 492 -4.25 30.02 -4.91
N VAL A 493 -5.56 29.95 -4.63
CA VAL A 493 -6.36 31.02 -4.04
C VAL A 493 -6.07 32.33 -4.78
N SER A 494 -6.27 32.29 -6.10
CA SER A 494 -5.97 33.41 -6.98
C SER A 494 -6.68 34.67 -6.52
N LYS A 495 -6.08 35.83 -6.84
CA LYS A 495 -6.71 37.12 -6.58
C LYS A 495 -8.06 37.18 -7.30
N THR A 496 -9.12 37.43 -6.52
CA THR A 496 -10.49 37.52 -7.03
C THR A 496 -10.78 38.98 -7.38
N TYR A 497 -11.50 39.24 -8.47
CA TYR A 497 -11.77 40.60 -8.93
C TYR A 497 -13.26 40.91 -9.12
N GLU A 498 -13.60 42.19 -9.05
CA GLU A 498 -14.94 42.75 -9.29
C GLU A 498 -15.03 43.40 -10.69
N LEU A 499 -16.25 43.70 -11.14
CA LEU A 499 -16.50 44.33 -12.46
C LEU A 499 -15.81 45.69 -12.66
N ASP A 500 -15.58 46.44 -11.58
CA ASP A 500 -14.93 47.74 -11.59
C ASP A 500 -13.38 47.65 -11.57
N GLY A 501 -12.84 46.43 -11.49
CA GLY A 501 -11.40 46.16 -11.43
C GLY A 501 -10.83 46.11 -10.01
N THR A 502 -11.65 46.25 -8.97
CA THR A 502 -11.23 46.00 -7.58
C THR A 502 -10.74 44.56 -7.44
N VAL A 503 -9.62 44.37 -6.75
CA VAL A 503 -9.00 43.06 -6.56
C VAL A 503 -8.93 42.74 -5.06
N HIS A 504 -9.51 41.61 -4.68
CA HIS A 504 -9.51 41.07 -3.33
C HIS A 504 -8.27 40.21 -3.06
N ASP A 505 -7.86 40.16 -1.79
CA ASP A 505 -6.77 39.33 -1.32
C ASP A 505 -7.21 37.86 -1.07
N LYS A 506 -6.26 37.02 -0.65
CA LYS A 506 -6.53 35.61 -0.36
C LYS A 506 -7.46 35.41 0.85
N ILE A 507 -7.38 36.31 1.83
CA ILE A 507 -8.20 36.25 3.05
C ILE A 507 -9.68 36.40 2.68
N TRP A 508 -10.01 37.36 1.81
CA TRP A 508 -11.36 37.53 1.29
C TRP A 508 -11.84 36.27 0.55
N THR A 509 -11.02 35.70 -0.33
CA THR A 509 -11.37 34.49 -1.09
C THR A 509 -11.64 33.31 -0.16
N LEU A 510 -10.82 33.11 0.88
CA LEU A 510 -11.01 32.04 1.87
C LEU A 510 -12.26 32.25 2.73
N ARG A 511 -12.56 33.48 3.14
CA ARG A 511 -13.83 33.80 3.84
C ARG A 511 -15.03 33.49 2.97
N MET A 512 -15.00 33.91 1.70
CA MET A 512 -16.07 33.62 0.76
C MET A 512 -16.23 32.11 0.54
N PHE A 513 -15.13 31.36 0.40
CA PHE A 513 -15.18 29.89 0.32
C PHE A 513 -15.81 29.29 1.59
N GLN A 514 -15.40 29.74 2.78
CA GLN A 514 -15.97 29.30 4.05
C GLN A 514 -17.49 29.58 4.12
N ASP A 515 -17.93 30.77 3.73
CA ASP A 515 -19.35 31.15 3.70
C ASP A 515 -20.16 30.25 2.75
N VAL A 516 -19.61 29.94 1.57
CA VAL A 516 -20.23 29.02 0.61
C VAL A 516 -20.34 27.61 1.18
N VAL A 517 -19.29 27.10 1.83
CA VAL A 517 -19.28 25.77 2.44
C VAL A 517 -20.27 25.68 3.59
N GLU A 518 -20.33 26.67 4.49
CA GLU A 518 -21.29 26.67 5.59
C GLU A 518 -22.73 26.81 5.10
N LYS A 519 -22.96 27.64 4.07
CA LYS A 519 -24.26 27.69 3.39
C LYS A 519 -24.63 26.32 2.80
N PHE A 520 -23.72 25.68 2.09
CA PHE A 520 -23.98 24.38 1.48
C PHE A 520 -24.28 23.29 2.52
N LYS A 521 -23.56 23.28 3.66
CA LYS A 521 -23.85 22.38 4.78
C LYS A 521 -25.22 22.63 5.40
N ALA A 522 -25.66 23.88 5.48
CA ALA A 522 -27.01 24.22 5.96
C ALA A 522 -28.09 23.72 4.98
N ASP A 523 -27.86 23.86 3.68
CA ASP A 523 -28.76 23.39 2.62
C ASP A 523 -28.73 21.85 2.48
N HIS A 524 -27.59 21.21 2.81
CA HIS A 524 -27.33 19.77 2.70
C HIS A 524 -26.67 19.21 3.99
N PRO A 525 -27.45 18.89 5.05
CA PRO A 525 -26.90 18.49 6.36
C PRO A 525 -26.09 17.18 6.37
N ASP A 526 -26.15 16.38 5.31
CA ASP A 526 -25.36 15.17 5.13
C ASP A 526 -23.99 15.41 4.47
N PHE A 527 -23.71 16.65 4.05
CA PHE A 527 -22.40 17.09 3.58
C PHE A 527 -21.54 17.55 4.76
N LEU A 528 -20.31 17.03 4.85
CA LEU A 528 -19.42 17.27 5.99
C LEU A 528 -18.69 18.61 5.90
N GLY A 529 -18.39 19.07 4.68
CA GLY A 529 -17.68 20.33 4.44
C GLY A 529 -16.61 20.21 3.36
N ALA A 530 -15.78 21.24 3.25
CA ALA A 530 -14.67 21.28 2.33
C ALA A 530 -13.49 22.06 2.90
N ARG A 531 -12.28 21.68 2.51
CA ARG A 531 -11.03 22.34 2.89
C ARG A 531 -10.20 22.67 1.65
N VAL A 532 -9.27 23.61 1.82
CA VAL A 532 -8.33 24.07 0.78
C VAL A 532 -6.92 23.65 1.15
N ILE A 533 -6.21 23.06 0.18
CA ILE A 533 -4.76 22.87 0.20
C ILE A 533 -4.19 24.00 -0.67
N ILE A 534 -3.39 24.88 -0.06
CA ILE A 534 -2.78 26.00 -0.79
C ILE A 534 -1.74 25.42 -1.73
N SER A 535 -1.87 25.68 -3.03
CA SER A 535 -0.93 25.17 -4.03
C SER A 535 -0.26 26.30 -4.81
N VAL A 536 1.00 26.11 -5.16
CA VAL A 536 1.71 27.02 -6.08
C VAL A 536 2.41 26.24 -7.18
N HIS A 537 2.63 26.91 -8.31
CA HIS A 537 3.24 26.29 -9.47
C HIS A 537 4.73 26.01 -9.22
N ARG A 538 5.21 24.81 -9.57
CA ARG A 538 6.61 24.39 -9.38
C ARG A 538 7.62 25.07 -10.33
N ALA A 539 7.14 25.91 -11.25
CA ALA A 539 7.99 26.80 -12.04
C ALA A 539 8.42 28.07 -11.29
N LEU A 540 7.80 28.37 -10.14
CA LEU A 540 8.20 29.51 -9.31
C LEU A 540 9.63 29.36 -8.76
N SER A 541 10.25 30.49 -8.45
CA SER A 541 11.56 30.51 -7.80
C SER A 541 11.48 30.01 -6.35
N VAL A 542 12.62 29.60 -5.80
CA VAL A 542 12.70 29.16 -4.39
C VAL A 542 12.25 30.26 -3.42
N SER A 543 12.55 31.53 -3.74
CA SER A 543 12.10 32.68 -2.92
C SER A 543 10.58 32.81 -2.92
N GLU A 544 9.95 32.73 -4.09
CA GLU A 544 8.49 32.83 -4.21
C GLU A 544 7.77 31.67 -3.50
N VAL A 545 8.30 30.45 -3.61
CA VAL A 545 7.77 29.30 -2.86
C VAL A 545 7.96 29.49 -1.35
N LYS A 546 9.11 30.04 -0.91
CA LYS A 546 9.36 30.35 0.50
C LYS A 546 8.36 31.37 1.04
N ASP A 547 8.04 32.40 0.26
CA ASP A 547 7.03 33.40 0.63
C ASP A 547 5.62 32.79 0.66
N ALA A 548 5.28 31.92 -0.31
CA ALA A 548 4.03 31.19 -0.31
C ALA A 548 3.87 30.27 0.92
N ILE A 549 4.95 29.64 1.39
CA ILE A 549 4.93 28.82 2.61
C ILE A 549 4.70 29.68 3.84
N ARG A 550 5.37 30.83 3.97
CA ARG A 550 5.12 31.78 5.07
C ARG A 550 3.67 32.24 5.09
N GLU A 551 3.15 32.60 3.93
CA GLU A 551 1.75 33.01 3.78
C GLU A 551 0.81 31.86 4.15
N THR A 552 1.10 30.64 3.71
CA THR A 552 0.27 29.45 4.03
C THR A 552 0.25 29.14 5.52
N ILE A 553 1.38 29.27 6.23
CA ILE A 553 1.44 29.15 7.69
C ILE A 553 0.50 30.17 8.36
N GLN A 554 0.51 31.42 7.89
CA GLN A 554 -0.36 32.47 8.41
C GLN A 554 -1.83 32.17 8.10
N LEU A 555 -2.16 31.79 6.86
CA LEU A 555 -3.53 31.44 6.46
C LEU A 555 -4.07 30.23 7.21
N GLN A 556 -3.23 29.22 7.49
CA GLN A 556 -3.61 28.07 8.30
C GLN A 556 -3.91 28.45 9.75
N ARG A 557 -3.17 29.41 10.30
CA ARG A 557 -3.44 29.95 11.64
C ARG A 557 -4.75 30.72 11.69
N ASP A 558 -5.03 31.52 10.66
CA ASP A 558 -6.22 32.38 10.60
C ASP A 558 -7.49 31.60 10.23
N PHE A 559 -7.34 30.52 9.45
CA PHE A 559 -8.43 29.67 8.97
C PHE A 559 -8.15 28.17 9.19
N PRO A 560 -8.01 27.71 10.45
CA PRO A 560 -7.57 26.35 10.78
C PRO A 560 -8.57 25.26 10.38
N ASP A 561 -9.84 25.61 10.16
CA ASP A 561 -10.87 24.68 9.70
C ASP A 561 -11.02 24.67 8.17
N VAL A 562 -10.41 25.63 7.47
CA VAL A 562 -10.50 25.76 6.00
C VAL A 562 -9.21 25.34 5.34
N VAL A 563 -8.05 25.82 5.80
CA VAL A 563 -6.75 25.53 5.18
C VAL A 563 -6.17 24.25 5.77
N ALA A 564 -5.99 23.23 4.92
CA ALA A 564 -5.45 21.92 5.32
C ALA A 564 -3.92 21.89 5.32
N GLY A 565 -3.28 22.58 4.37
CA GLY A 565 -1.82 22.53 4.21
C GLY A 565 -1.36 23.08 2.87
N PHE A 566 -0.24 22.56 2.37
CA PHE A 566 0.45 23.07 1.18
C PHE A 566 0.79 21.99 0.15
N ASP A 567 0.87 22.37 -1.12
CA ASP A 567 1.22 21.50 -2.26
C ASP A 567 1.98 22.28 -3.36
N LEU A 568 2.74 21.56 -4.19
CA LEU A 568 3.38 22.06 -5.40
C LEU A 568 2.74 21.38 -6.62
N VAL A 569 2.26 22.19 -7.56
CA VAL A 569 1.51 21.72 -8.74
C VAL A 569 2.21 22.11 -10.05
N GLY A 570 1.69 21.62 -11.16
CA GLY A 570 2.24 21.83 -12.50
C GLY A 570 3.08 20.65 -12.97
N ARG A 571 3.45 20.66 -14.26
CA ARG A 571 4.11 19.53 -14.90
C ARG A 571 5.39 19.12 -14.18
N GLU A 572 5.42 17.88 -13.68
CA GLU A 572 6.50 17.35 -12.86
C GLU A 572 7.80 17.15 -13.67
N ASP A 573 7.75 16.52 -14.84
CA ASP A 573 8.92 16.21 -15.68
C ASP A 573 9.75 17.43 -16.09
N ALA A 574 9.08 18.53 -16.45
CA ALA A 574 9.71 19.76 -16.90
C ALA A 574 9.92 20.77 -15.75
N GLY A 575 9.41 20.44 -14.56
CA GLY A 575 9.37 21.32 -13.40
C GLY A 575 10.59 21.18 -12.50
N ARG A 576 10.61 21.97 -11.42
CA ARG A 576 11.59 21.80 -10.35
C ARG A 576 11.15 20.68 -9.41
N THR A 577 12.11 19.88 -8.96
CA THR A 577 11.92 18.81 -7.98
C THR A 577 11.61 19.37 -6.59
N LEU A 578 11.06 18.54 -5.70
CA LEU A 578 10.85 18.90 -4.30
C LEU A 578 12.18 19.23 -3.62
N TRP A 579 13.25 18.47 -3.90
CA TRP A 579 14.59 18.75 -3.37
C TRP A 579 15.13 20.13 -3.74
N SER A 580 14.77 20.65 -4.91
CA SER A 580 15.13 22.01 -5.34
C SER A 580 14.55 23.09 -4.42
N PHE A 581 13.44 22.79 -3.74
CA PHE A 581 12.77 23.68 -2.80
C PHE A 581 13.07 23.36 -1.32
N ARG A 582 14.03 22.48 -1.01
CA ARG A 582 14.31 22.02 0.36
C ARG A 582 14.43 23.14 1.41
N GLU A 583 15.01 24.28 1.06
CA GLU A 583 15.14 25.44 1.96
C GLU A 583 13.81 26.13 2.24
N ALA A 584 12.92 26.17 1.25
CA ALA A 584 11.57 26.69 1.41
C ALA A 584 10.71 25.69 2.18
N LEU A 585 10.75 24.40 1.81
CA LEU A 585 9.97 23.32 2.43
C LEU A 585 10.40 23.01 3.88
N SER A 586 11.64 23.34 4.27
CA SER A 586 12.11 23.20 5.67
C SER A 586 11.71 24.37 6.57
N LEU A 587 11.20 25.46 5.99
CA LEU A 587 10.89 26.69 6.72
C LEU A 587 9.91 26.50 7.90
N PRO A 588 8.82 25.70 7.79
CA PRO A 588 7.93 25.47 8.94
C PRO A 588 8.69 24.91 10.15
N VAL A 589 9.59 23.95 9.92
CA VAL A 589 10.41 23.32 10.96
C VAL A 589 11.37 24.33 11.58
N ASP A 590 11.99 25.20 10.78
CA ASP A 590 12.88 26.26 11.25
C ASP A 590 12.12 27.30 12.10
N MET A 591 10.86 27.55 11.77
CA MET A 591 9.95 28.42 12.53
C MET A 591 9.31 27.72 13.75
N GLY A 592 9.55 26.43 13.95
CA GLY A 592 8.96 25.66 15.05
C GLY A 592 7.45 25.41 14.89
N VAL A 593 6.93 25.40 13.67
CA VAL A 593 5.52 25.15 13.34
C VAL A 593 5.39 23.89 12.47
N THR A 594 4.24 23.23 12.55
CA THR A 594 3.93 22.07 11.70
C THR A 594 2.99 22.52 10.58
N LEU A 595 3.43 22.35 9.33
CA LEU A 595 2.61 22.56 8.13
C LEU A 595 2.43 21.22 7.43
N PRO A 596 1.21 20.68 7.30
CA PRO A 596 0.94 19.48 6.52
C PRO A 596 1.21 19.71 5.02
N TYR A 597 1.88 18.75 4.40
CA TYR A 597 2.11 18.72 2.95
C TYR A 597 1.27 17.65 2.26
N PHE A 598 0.93 17.90 0.99
CA PHE A 598 0.12 17.01 0.15
C PHE A 598 0.70 16.91 -1.27
N PHE A 599 2.02 16.72 -1.35
CA PHE A 599 2.78 16.89 -2.59
C PHE A 599 2.29 15.99 -3.73
N HIS A 600 2.11 16.58 -4.90
CA HIS A 600 2.27 15.84 -6.16
C HIS A 600 3.70 15.28 -6.23
N ALA A 601 3.83 13.97 -6.43
CA ALA A 601 5.12 13.32 -6.57
C ALA A 601 5.02 12.00 -7.34
N GLY A 602 5.97 11.79 -8.24
CA GLY A 602 6.09 10.58 -9.06
C GLY A 602 4.98 10.47 -10.10
N GLU A 603 4.42 11.58 -10.57
CA GLU A 603 3.54 11.62 -11.76
C GLU A 603 4.40 11.68 -13.02
N THR A 604 5.07 10.57 -13.34
CA THR A 604 6.00 10.47 -14.46
C THR A 604 6.13 9.02 -14.94
N ASP A 605 6.46 8.86 -16.22
CA ASP A 605 6.87 7.57 -16.80
C ASP A 605 8.39 7.33 -16.70
N ASP A 606 9.16 8.37 -16.37
CA ASP A 606 10.60 8.28 -16.22
C ASP A 606 10.96 7.48 -14.95
N GLU A 607 12.01 6.66 -15.05
CA GLU A 607 12.48 5.80 -13.96
C GLU A 607 13.97 6.05 -13.68
N GLY A 608 14.32 6.21 -12.40
CA GLY A 608 15.69 6.43 -11.96
C GLY A 608 16.20 7.85 -12.18
N THR A 609 15.29 8.82 -12.30
CA THR A 609 15.59 10.24 -12.49
C THR A 609 15.38 11.02 -11.19
N ASP A 610 15.67 12.33 -11.20
CA ASP A 610 15.36 13.19 -10.06
C ASP A 610 13.84 13.47 -9.93
N VAL A 611 13.05 13.16 -10.96
CA VAL A 611 11.61 13.43 -11.01
C VAL A 611 10.83 12.40 -10.20
N ASP A 612 11.02 11.10 -10.47
CA ASP A 612 10.43 10.01 -9.71
C ASP A 612 11.02 9.90 -8.28
N GLN A 613 12.23 10.42 -8.05
CA GLN A 613 12.79 10.60 -6.71
C GLN A 613 11.99 11.58 -5.82
N ASN A 614 11.12 12.43 -6.39
CA ASN A 614 10.20 13.25 -5.59
C ASN A 614 9.33 12.39 -4.65
N LEU A 615 9.12 11.09 -4.93
CA LEU A 615 8.46 10.16 -4.01
C LEU A 615 9.20 10.02 -2.68
N LEU A 616 10.53 9.89 -2.71
CA LEU A 616 11.35 9.80 -1.51
C LEU A 616 11.43 11.16 -0.81
N ASP A 617 11.57 12.25 -1.56
CA ASP A 617 11.59 13.60 -1.00
C ASP A 617 10.28 13.95 -0.30
N ALA A 618 9.14 13.61 -0.89
CA ALA A 618 7.83 13.85 -0.28
C ALA A 618 7.72 13.14 1.08
N LEU A 619 8.23 11.90 1.18
CA LEU A 619 8.28 11.16 2.44
C LEU A 619 9.28 11.77 3.44
N LEU A 620 10.45 12.25 2.98
CA LEU A 620 11.42 12.94 3.82
C LEU A 620 10.86 14.24 4.42
N PHE A 621 10.02 14.96 3.67
CA PHE A 621 9.31 16.14 4.15
C PHE A 621 8.02 15.82 4.93
N ASN A 622 7.81 14.55 5.31
CA ASN A 622 6.65 14.09 6.09
C ASN A 622 5.31 14.46 5.45
N THR A 623 5.17 14.27 4.14
CA THR A 623 3.90 14.50 3.45
C THR A 623 2.78 13.66 4.06
N THR A 624 1.57 14.23 4.15
CA THR A 624 0.37 13.57 4.69
C THR A 624 -0.23 12.60 3.67
N ARG A 625 -0.20 12.97 2.39
CA ARG A 625 -0.58 12.14 1.24
C ARG A 625 0.34 12.44 0.06
N ILE A 626 0.38 11.53 -0.92
CA ILE A 626 1.12 11.70 -2.17
C ILE A 626 0.12 11.82 -3.32
N GLY A 627 0.13 12.94 -4.03
CA GLY A 627 -0.62 13.13 -5.27
C GLY A 627 -0.08 12.23 -6.37
N HIS A 628 -0.97 11.48 -7.02
CA HIS A 628 -0.71 10.44 -8.02
C HIS A 628 0.11 9.25 -7.49
N GLY A 629 1.39 9.45 -7.18
CA GLY A 629 2.30 8.35 -6.83
C GLY A 629 2.43 7.31 -7.93
N PHE A 630 2.35 7.72 -9.20
CA PHE A 630 2.27 6.82 -10.35
C PHE A 630 3.49 5.90 -10.45
N ALA A 631 4.70 6.45 -10.30
CA ALA A 631 5.96 5.71 -10.30
C ALA A 631 6.21 4.87 -9.02
N LEU A 632 5.35 4.95 -7.98
CA LEU A 632 5.62 4.33 -6.67
C LEU A 632 5.83 2.81 -6.73
N ALA A 633 5.17 2.12 -7.67
CA ALA A 633 5.33 0.69 -7.84
C ALA A 633 6.76 0.26 -8.20
N HIS A 634 7.55 1.16 -8.80
CA HIS A 634 8.94 0.92 -9.21
C HIS A 634 9.95 1.25 -8.10
N HIS A 635 9.51 1.87 -7.01
CA HIS A 635 10.35 2.29 -5.88
C HIS A 635 10.07 1.47 -4.63
N PRO A 636 10.70 0.28 -4.45
CA PRO A 636 10.37 -0.63 -3.35
C PRO A 636 10.55 0.00 -1.96
N LEU A 637 11.60 0.81 -1.77
CA LEU A 637 11.84 1.52 -0.51
C LEU A 637 10.79 2.62 -0.25
N ALA A 638 10.49 3.46 -1.26
CA ALA A 638 9.47 4.50 -1.11
C ALA A 638 8.09 3.89 -0.84
N LYS A 639 7.74 2.79 -1.53
CA LYS A 639 6.52 2.01 -1.31
C LYS A 639 6.47 1.44 0.12
N GLU A 640 7.56 0.86 0.61
CA GLU A 640 7.63 0.36 1.99
C GLU A 640 7.45 1.49 3.02
N LEU A 641 8.16 2.61 2.83
CA LEU A 641 8.07 3.77 3.72
C LEU A 641 6.67 4.39 3.72
N SER A 642 6.09 4.66 2.55
CA SER A 642 4.71 5.15 2.42
C SER A 642 3.72 4.23 3.16
N ARG A 643 3.84 2.91 3.00
CA ARG A 643 2.99 1.95 3.71
C ARG A 643 3.22 1.98 5.23
N LYS A 644 4.48 1.99 5.67
CA LYS A 644 4.86 1.98 7.09
C LYS A 644 4.42 3.26 7.81
N HIS A 645 4.45 4.39 7.11
CA HIS A 645 4.03 5.70 7.62
C HIS A 645 2.55 5.97 7.40
N ASP A 646 1.80 5.03 6.83
CA ASP A 646 0.37 5.16 6.51
C ASP A 646 0.07 6.40 5.64
N VAL A 647 0.95 6.68 4.68
CA VAL A 647 0.82 7.78 3.72
C VAL A 647 0.17 7.24 2.46
N ALA A 648 -1.09 7.62 2.22
CA ALA A 648 -1.84 7.18 1.05
C ALA A 648 -1.43 7.90 -0.24
N VAL A 649 -1.45 7.18 -1.35
CA VAL A 649 -1.40 7.77 -2.70
C VAL A 649 -2.81 8.13 -3.18
N GLU A 650 -2.93 9.26 -3.87
CA GLU A 650 -4.17 9.76 -4.46
C GLU A 650 -4.18 9.40 -5.95
N VAL A 651 -4.84 8.30 -6.31
CA VAL A 651 -4.84 7.77 -7.68
C VAL A 651 -5.93 8.47 -8.50
N CYS A 652 -5.54 9.02 -9.66
CA CYS A 652 -6.41 9.78 -10.57
C CYS A 652 -6.39 9.14 -11.98
N PRO A 653 -7.08 7.99 -12.18
CA PRO A 653 -6.92 7.15 -13.37
C PRO A 653 -7.15 7.88 -14.71
N ILE A 654 -8.19 8.72 -14.79
CA ILE A 654 -8.52 9.40 -16.04
C ILE A 654 -7.47 10.46 -16.37
N SER A 655 -6.98 11.19 -15.35
CA SER A 655 -5.88 12.14 -15.51
C SER A 655 -4.65 11.45 -16.09
N ASN A 656 -4.21 10.36 -15.47
CA ASN A 656 -3.02 9.64 -15.93
C ASN A 656 -3.15 9.09 -17.37
N GLN A 657 -4.35 8.66 -17.79
CA GLN A 657 -4.57 8.24 -19.18
C GLN A 657 -4.59 9.42 -20.16
N VAL A 658 -5.33 10.49 -19.84
CA VAL A 658 -5.51 11.65 -20.72
C VAL A 658 -4.19 12.41 -20.88
N LEU A 659 -3.39 12.52 -19.82
CA LEU A 659 -2.05 13.11 -19.83
C LEU A 659 -0.97 12.16 -20.37
N LYS A 660 -1.37 11.00 -20.91
CA LYS A 660 -0.54 10.04 -21.66
C LYS A 660 0.58 9.34 -20.85
N LEU A 661 0.39 9.15 -19.54
CA LEU A 661 1.26 8.28 -18.73
C LEU A 661 0.95 6.79 -18.98
N VAL A 662 -0.31 6.47 -19.29
CA VAL A 662 -0.69 5.09 -19.62
C VAL A 662 -1.86 5.03 -20.59
N SER A 663 -1.67 4.35 -21.72
CA SER A 663 -2.74 4.23 -22.73
C SER A 663 -3.86 3.28 -22.32
N ASP A 664 -3.52 2.16 -21.67
CA ASP A 664 -4.45 1.11 -21.24
C ASP A 664 -4.42 0.99 -19.71
N LEU A 665 -5.52 1.34 -19.05
CA LEU A 665 -5.59 1.40 -17.59
C LEU A 665 -5.47 0.04 -16.90
N ARG A 666 -5.48 -1.08 -17.66
CA ARG A 666 -5.10 -2.40 -17.12
C ARG A 666 -3.62 -2.49 -16.77
N ASN A 667 -2.78 -1.66 -17.40
CA ASN A 667 -1.34 -1.56 -17.15
C ASN A 667 -1.01 -0.46 -16.13
N HIS A 668 -2.01 0.19 -15.54
CA HIS A 668 -1.77 1.26 -14.58
C HIS A 668 -1.01 0.71 -13.35
N PRO A 669 0.09 1.32 -12.91
CA PRO A 669 0.95 0.80 -11.83
C PRO A 669 0.23 0.63 -10.48
N ALA A 670 -0.81 1.43 -10.23
CA ALA A 670 -1.71 1.24 -9.09
C ALA A 670 -2.38 -0.15 -9.02
N ALA A 671 -2.40 -0.96 -10.09
CA ALA A 671 -2.86 -2.35 -10.03
C ALA A 671 -2.03 -3.18 -9.05
N VAL A 672 -0.71 -2.98 -9.03
CA VAL A 672 0.21 -3.59 -8.05
C VAL A 672 -0.13 -3.11 -6.64
N LEU A 673 -0.28 -1.79 -6.46
CA LEU A 673 -0.62 -1.20 -5.16
C LEU A 673 -1.96 -1.74 -4.62
N MET A 674 -2.97 -1.85 -5.48
CA MET A 674 -4.27 -2.41 -5.13
C MET A 674 -4.17 -3.89 -4.75
N SER A 675 -3.38 -4.69 -5.47
CA SER A 675 -3.18 -6.13 -5.19
C SER A 675 -2.48 -6.42 -3.87
N GLU A 676 -1.69 -5.47 -3.38
CA GLU A 676 -0.98 -5.56 -2.11
C GLU A 676 -1.70 -4.80 -0.99
N GLY A 677 -2.86 -4.20 -1.25
CA GLY A 677 -3.62 -3.44 -0.25
C GLY A 677 -2.86 -2.23 0.28
N HIS A 678 -2.13 -1.54 -0.60
CA HIS A 678 -1.40 -0.32 -0.25
C HIS A 678 -2.37 0.81 0.14
N PRO A 679 -2.02 1.68 1.10
CA PRO A 679 -2.79 2.90 1.40
C PRO A 679 -3.03 3.73 0.13
N LEU A 680 -4.28 3.84 -0.31
CA LEU A 680 -4.64 4.63 -1.48
C LEU A 680 -6.09 5.11 -1.43
N VAL A 681 -6.35 6.21 -2.13
CA VAL A 681 -7.67 6.81 -2.36
C VAL A 681 -7.85 7.06 -3.86
N ILE A 682 -9.10 7.10 -4.32
CA ILE A 682 -9.42 7.43 -5.72
C ILE A 682 -9.97 8.86 -5.78
N SER A 683 -9.48 9.65 -6.73
CA SER A 683 -10.00 10.99 -7.01
C SER A 683 -10.06 11.25 -8.51
N SER A 684 -10.59 12.41 -8.91
CA SER A 684 -10.82 12.79 -10.31
C SER A 684 -9.91 13.87 -10.85
N ASP A 685 -9.09 14.49 -9.99
CA ASP A 685 -8.14 15.53 -10.35
C ASP A 685 -8.78 16.76 -11.02
N ASP A 686 -8.76 16.80 -12.36
CA ASP A 686 -9.33 17.88 -13.18
C ASP A 686 -10.55 17.43 -14.00
N PRO A 687 -11.65 17.00 -13.36
CA PRO A 687 -12.75 16.33 -14.05
C PRO A 687 -13.33 17.19 -15.18
N SER A 688 -13.44 18.51 -14.99
CA SER A 688 -13.95 19.43 -16.01
C SER A 688 -13.14 19.40 -17.31
N LEU A 689 -11.80 19.39 -17.22
CA LEU A 689 -10.91 19.40 -18.37
C LEU A 689 -10.97 18.06 -19.13
N PHE A 690 -11.30 16.97 -18.44
CA PHE A 690 -11.51 15.65 -19.04
C PHE A 690 -12.96 15.44 -19.51
N GLY A 691 -13.82 16.45 -19.35
CA GLY A 691 -15.22 16.43 -19.74
C GLY A 691 -16.10 15.60 -18.80
N THR A 692 -15.81 15.56 -17.51
CA THR A 692 -16.55 14.82 -16.48
C THR A 692 -16.87 15.70 -15.26
N THR A 693 -17.52 15.11 -14.27
CA THR A 693 -17.80 15.67 -12.94
C THR A 693 -17.81 14.53 -11.92
N GLY A 694 -17.63 14.85 -10.64
CA GLY A 694 -17.69 13.83 -9.59
C GLY A 694 -16.51 12.87 -9.61
N LEU A 695 -16.69 11.70 -8.98
CA LEU A 695 -15.68 10.64 -8.85
C LEU A 695 -16.09 9.33 -9.53
N SER A 696 -17.36 9.17 -9.95
CA SER A 696 -17.85 7.89 -10.44
C SER A 696 -17.16 7.37 -11.70
N TYR A 697 -16.64 8.25 -12.56
CA TYR A 697 -15.88 7.81 -13.74
C TYR A 697 -14.53 7.22 -13.33
N ASP A 698 -13.80 7.87 -12.43
CA ASP A 698 -12.53 7.38 -11.89
C ASP A 698 -12.71 6.12 -11.04
N PHE A 699 -13.77 6.04 -10.22
CA PHE A 699 -14.13 4.80 -9.52
C PHE A 699 -14.43 3.66 -10.49
N TYR A 700 -15.09 3.93 -11.63
CA TYR A 700 -15.31 2.92 -12.66
C TYR A 700 -13.98 2.44 -13.26
N GLN A 701 -13.09 3.37 -13.61
CA GLN A 701 -11.79 3.03 -14.17
C GLN A 701 -10.91 2.24 -13.17
N ALA A 702 -10.86 2.68 -11.92
CA ALA A 702 -10.15 1.99 -10.85
C ALA A 702 -10.75 0.61 -10.56
N PHE A 703 -12.08 0.49 -10.51
CA PHE A 703 -12.74 -0.76 -10.16
C PHE A 703 -12.71 -1.78 -11.29
N VAL A 704 -13.00 -1.37 -12.52
CA VAL A 704 -13.16 -2.27 -13.68
C VAL A 704 -11.83 -2.50 -14.40
N GLY A 705 -11.01 -1.45 -14.56
CA GLY A 705 -9.71 -1.50 -15.21
C GLY A 705 -8.61 -1.97 -14.25
N ILE A 706 -8.22 -1.08 -13.33
CA ILE A 706 -7.03 -1.23 -12.48
C ILE A 706 -7.17 -2.42 -11.50
N GLY A 707 -8.30 -2.51 -10.81
CA GLY A 707 -8.57 -3.56 -9.83
C GLY A 707 -8.85 -4.96 -10.42
N GLY A 708 -8.94 -5.05 -11.76
CA GLY A 708 -9.19 -6.30 -12.48
C GLY A 708 -10.48 -7.03 -12.04
N LEU A 709 -10.64 -8.29 -12.43
CA LEU A 709 -11.88 -9.04 -12.16
C LEU A 709 -12.09 -9.34 -10.66
N LYS A 710 -11.01 -9.45 -9.88
CA LYS A 710 -11.08 -9.82 -8.45
C LYS A 710 -11.56 -8.68 -7.56
N ALA A 711 -11.39 -7.41 -7.96
CA ALA A 711 -11.92 -6.28 -7.20
C ALA A 711 -13.44 -6.39 -7.07
N ASN A 712 -13.95 -6.23 -5.86
CA ASN A 712 -15.32 -6.55 -5.48
C ASN A 712 -15.95 -5.44 -4.62
N LEU A 713 -17.14 -5.67 -4.07
CA LEU A 713 -17.82 -4.68 -3.22
C LEU A 713 -16.98 -4.30 -1.98
N ALA A 714 -16.18 -5.24 -1.47
CA ALA A 714 -15.26 -5.00 -0.36
C ALA A 714 -14.14 -4.02 -0.75
N THR A 715 -13.63 -4.10 -1.98
CA THR A 715 -12.69 -3.12 -2.54
C THR A 715 -13.31 -1.73 -2.59
N LEU A 716 -14.54 -1.59 -3.11
CA LEU A 716 -15.23 -0.29 -3.19
C LEU A 716 -15.48 0.31 -1.79
N LYS A 717 -15.88 -0.53 -0.84
CA LYS A 717 -16.08 -0.15 0.56
C LYS A 717 -14.79 0.36 1.22
N GLU A 718 -13.68 -0.34 1.02
CA GLU A 718 -12.38 0.09 1.57
C GLU A 718 -11.92 1.42 0.95
N LEU A 719 -12.07 1.61 -0.38
CA LEU A 719 -11.68 2.86 -1.04
C LEU A 719 -12.51 4.06 -0.54
N ALA A 720 -13.81 3.87 -0.35
CA ALA A 720 -14.67 4.91 0.21
C ALA A 720 -14.28 5.25 1.66
N LEU A 721 -14.02 4.25 2.50
CA LEU A 721 -13.56 4.47 3.88
C LEU A 721 -12.15 5.09 3.94
N ASN A 722 -11.25 4.71 3.04
CA ASN A 722 -9.91 5.28 2.92
C ASN A 722 -9.98 6.79 2.67
N SER A 723 -10.91 7.24 1.83
CA SER A 723 -11.09 8.68 1.56
C SER A 723 -11.44 9.48 2.83
N ILE A 724 -12.09 8.86 3.82
CA ILE A 724 -12.36 9.50 5.12
C ILE A 724 -11.13 9.35 6.03
N ARG A 725 -10.55 8.15 6.09
CA ARG A 725 -9.37 7.81 6.91
C ARG A 725 -8.18 8.72 6.62
N TYR A 726 -7.90 8.98 5.35
CA TYR A 726 -6.74 9.77 4.90
C TYR A 726 -7.07 11.25 4.67
N SER A 727 -8.31 11.69 4.91
CA SER A 727 -8.64 13.11 4.88
C SER A 727 -7.89 13.93 5.94
N SER A 728 -7.83 15.24 5.75
CA SER A 728 -7.38 16.26 6.71
C SER A 728 -8.49 16.67 7.69
N LEU A 729 -9.60 15.93 7.76
CA LEU A 729 -10.57 16.11 8.84
C LEU A 729 -9.86 15.92 10.19
N PRO A 730 -10.18 16.75 11.21
CA PRO A 730 -9.75 16.50 12.57
C PRO A 730 -10.11 15.07 13.01
N ALA A 731 -9.23 14.42 13.77
CA ALA A 731 -9.40 13.01 14.15
C ALA A 731 -10.78 12.71 14.80
N HIS A 732 -11.27 13.61 15.66
CA HIS A 732 -12.58 13.47 16.31
C HIS A 732 -13.77 13.56 15.34
N LEU A 733 -13.61 14.18 14.16
CA LEU A 733 -14.64 14.25 13.13
C LEU A 733 -14.61 13.05 12.18
N LYS A 734 -13.47 12.35 12.05
CA LYS A 734 -13.37 11.15 11.18
C LYS A 734 -14.32 10.04 11.64
N ASP A 735 -14.47 9.80 12.94
CA ASP A 735 -15.39 8.79 13.45
C ASP A 735 -16.86 9.14 13.14
N THR A 736 -17.21 10.41 13.31
CA THR A 736 -18.55 10.93 12.97
C THR A 736 -18.82 10.83 11.46
N ALA A 737 -17.82 11.15 10.65
CA ALA A 737 -17.85 11.02 9.19
C ALA A 737 -18.03 9.56 8.76
N CYS A 738 -17.27 8.62 9.33
CA CYS A 738 -17.42 7.19 9.08
C CYS A 738 -18.82 6.68 9.45
N ALA A 739 -19.37 7.11 10.59
CA ALA A 739 -20.72 6.72 11.00
C ALA A 739 -21.80 7.31 10.06
N ALA A 740 -21.63 8.55 9.59
CA ALA A 740 -22.52 9.17 8.61
C ALA A 740 -22.45 8.46 7.25
N TRP A 741 -21.24 8.15 6.79
CA TRP A 741 -21.01 7.38 5.58
C TRP A 741 -21.63 5.98 5.67
N GLN A 742 -21.46 5.28 6.81
CA GLN A 742 -22.02 3.93 7.00
C GLN A 742 -23.54 3.92 6.87
N ARG A 743 -24.25 4.96 7.35
CA ARG A 743 -25.71 5.09 7.13
C ARG A 743 -26.07 5.22 5.66
N LYS A 744 -25.34 6.04 4.89
CA LYS A 744 -25.55 6.16 3.43
C LYS A 744 -25.22 4.86 2.71
N TRP A 745 -24.18 4.16 3.16
CA TRP A 745 -23.80 2.86 2.64
C TRP A 745 -24.90 1.81 2.87
N ASP A 746 -25.45 1.73 4.09
CA ASP A 746 -26.52 0.79 4.42
C ASP A 746 -27.78 1.02 3.56
N VAL A 747 -28.14 2.28 3.29
CA VAL A 747 -29.21 2.65 2.35
C VAL A 747 -28.89 2.17 0.94
N PHE A 748 -27.69 2.47 0.44
CA PHE A 748 -27.23 2.01 -0.88
C PHE A 748 -27.29 0.49 -1.03
N ILE A 749 -26.88 -0.26 0.00
CA ILE A 749 -27.00 -1.72 0.03
C ILE A 749 -28.47 -2.15 -0.02
N ALA A 750 -29.32 -1.58 0.83
CA ALA A 750 -30.74 -1.93 0.89
C ALA A 750 -31.49 -1.70 -0.43
N GLU A 751 -31.15 -0.64 -1.16
CA GLU A 751 -31.78 -0.29 -2.44
C GLU A 751 -31.29 -1.14 -3.62
N ASN A 752 -30.13 -1.79 -3.50
CA ASN A 752 -29.47 -2.46 -4.63
C ASN A 752 -29.25 -3.98 -4.45
N SER A 753 -29.42 -4.52 -3.23
CA SER A 753 -29.18 -5.95 -2.93
C SER A 753 -30.23 -6.89 -3.50
#